data_AF-A0A6V8L161-F1
#
_entry.id   AF-A0A6V8L161-F1
#
_cell.length_a   1.000
_cell.length_b   1.000
_cell.length_c   1.000
_cell.angle_alpha   90.00
_cell.angle_beta   90.00
_cell.angle_gamma   90.00
#
_symmetry.space_group_name_H-M   'P 1'
#
loop_
_entity.id
_entity.type
_entity.pdbx_description
1 polymer ?
#
loop_
_entity_poly.entity_id
_entity_poly.type
_entity_poly.pdbx_seq_one_letter_code
_entity_poly.pdbx_strand_id
1 'polypeptide(L)'
;MDGRRATRARTQAPLTGFTKADNGFTAPDSTRAGWRNQSDVEVVTQIAWKLIRCPVASIAGTAVAVQQPCWHNANLHTGIGMEAPTWFENAYELLDEPGEWYLDRTAGYLYYKPLTGQDMATANVVAPRLETLIRGHGTPGDPVRNLRFQGLTFSYATWLAPDTDEGYADVQAGFHIVGAVATNPDFDSTRAAWAKTPAAVSFENDRDLAFDRNVFTRLGAAGLNLGTGSQRGTVIGNRFEDISSAGIQLGGIDEADHHPADPRLITSDNTLANNLVTRIGTEYADAVAIFVGYTTRSAVHHNTLHNLPYSGISIGWGFGLTDPGGNPAYPGNLGVTMYDTATTSLDNAVYANHIYDLMNTLADGGGIYHLGADPGTVIHRNYVHDLGPTGYGPVYLDEGSRFVHVTENAFCRTDVRWLLINGGGARYNAADHNVTTNPDVAVQGSPNNVIADNAVVPSCDALPASVTTGAGLEPAYRDLDPPAPIADRTAPGRAEGVSAVAVLPSVADLSWTTARDNVAVTGYEIFADGRLVSASATTKVRIGGLVPGTTYPLTVRARDAAGNLGAPSATVTVTQPQLDNLARHAKATSSSRYSAEYAPEKAVDGAPGTRWAQGAGLPDPSWLQVDLGAVRQVTAVVTTFEKASGYRYRVEVSADAGDTPTTWTLLDDHTGSLTTGATNYSLATGGVPARHVRLTVTDSSGSGGSVSELQVFGER
;
A
#
# COMPACT_ATOMS: atom_id res chain seq x y z
N MET A 1 4.53 -5.19 4.65
CA MET A 1 5.97 -5.04 4.36
C MET A 1 6.42 -3.64 4.71
N ASP A 2 7.40 -3.48 5.59
CA ASP A 2 7.96 -2.18 6.00
C ASP A 2 6.88 -1.17 6.43
N GLY A 3 5.91 -1.66 7.20
CA GLY A 3 4.78 -0.88 7.67
C GLY A 3 3.71 -0.54 6.63
N ARG A 4 3.85 -0.97 5.37
CA ARG A 4 2.84 -0.84 4.30
C ARG A 4 2.08 -2.14 4.07
N ARG A 5 0.76 -2.07 3.84
CA ARG A 5 -0.06 -3.22 3.40
C ARG A 5 0.41 -3.68 2.01
N ALA A 6 0.60 -4.98 1.86
CA ALA A 6 0.88 -5.62 0.57
C ALA A 6 -0.43 -6.13 -0.04
N THR A 7 -0.51 -6.17 -1.37
CA THR A 7 -1.72 -6.60 -2.08
C THR A 7 -1.77 -8.13 -2.10
N ARG A 8 -2.90 -8.73 -1.73
CA ARG A 8 -3.08 -10.17 -1.96
C ARG A 8 -3.18 -10.42 -3.46
N ALA A 9 -2.39 -11.35 -3.99
CA ALA A 9 -2.27 -11.60 -5.42
C ALA A 9 -3.64 -11.81 -6.07
N ARG A 10 -3.95 -11.05 -7.13
CA ARG A 10 -5.28 -11.03 -7.74
C ARG A 10 -5.25 -10.68 -9.23
N THR A 11 -6.25 -11.16 -9.97
CA THR A 11 -6.42 -10.79 -11.38
C THR A 11 -6.73 -9.31 -11.53
N GLN A 12 -6.31 -8.71 -12.65
CA GLN A 12 -6.79 -7.38 -13.04
C GLN A 12 -8.31 -7.40 -13.29
N ALA A 13 -9.01 -6.38 -12.76
CA ALA A 13 -10.44 -6.17 -12.90
C ALA A 13 -10.76 -5.10 -13.96
N PRO A 14 -11.96 -5.10 -14.58
CA PRO A 14 -13.01 -6.12 -14.45
C PRO A 14 -12.75 -7.35 -15.35
N LEU A 15 -13.16 -8.53 -14.89
CA LEU A 15 -13.17 -9.74 -15.71
C LEU A 15 -14.36 -9.74 -16.68
N THR A 16 -14.17 -10.33 -17.87
CA THR A 16 -15.20 -10.41 -18.91
C THR A 16 -15.36 -11.84 -19.42
N GLY A 17 -16.51 -12.15 -20.04
CA GLY A 17 -16.77 -13.44 -20.67
C GLY A 17 -17.17 -14.58 -19.72
N PHE A 18 -17.40 -14.28 -18.44
CA PHE A 18 -17.98 -15.24 -17.49
C PHE A 18 -19.49 -15.28 -17.60
N THR A 19 -20.08 -16.47 -17.47
CA THR A 19 -21.53 -16.65 -17.35
C THR A 19 -21.88 -17.32 -16.03
N LYS A 20 -22.94 -16.86 -15.37
CA LYS A 20 -23.43 -17.44 -14.12
C LYS A 20 -23.97 -18.85 -14.36
N ALA A 21 -23.67 -19.77 -13.46
CA ALA A 21 -24.15 -21.16 -13.44
C ALA A 21 -24.79 -21.49 -12.07
N ASP A 22 -25.44 -22.64 -11.94
CA ASP A 22 -26.21 -22.99 -10.73
C ASP A 22 -25.37 -22.96 -9.42
N ASN A 23 -24.10 -23.35 -9.49
CA ASN A 23 -23.18 -23.45 -8.35
C ASN A 23 -21.87 -22.66 -8.55
N GLY A 24 -21.89 -21.62 -9.38
CA GLY A 24 -20.72 -20.80 -9.65
C GLY A 24 -20.76 -20.15 -11.03
N PHE A 25 -19.69 -20.31 -11.81
CA PHE A 25 -19.54 -19.66 -13.11
C PHE A 25 -19.00 -20.60 -14.18
N THR A 26 -19.28 -20.28 -15.45
CA THR A 26 -18.53 -20.77 -16.60
C THR A 26 -17.58 -19.67 -17.06
N ALA A 27 -16.28 -19.96 -17.06
CA ALA A 27 -15.20 -19.09 -17.53
C ALA A 27 -15.10 -19.07 -19.07
N PRO A 28 -14.53 -18.01 -19.66
CA PRO A 28 -14.36 -17.90 -21.12
C PRO A 28 -13.33 -18.88 -21.70
N ASP A 29 -12.46 -19.44 -20.85
CA ASP A 29 -11.39 -20.36 -21.22
C ASP A 29 -11.08 -21.30 -20.04
N SER A 30 -10.25 -22.32 -20.29
CA SER A 30 -9.89 -23.35 -19.31
C SER A 30 -8.56 -23.10 -18.61
N THR A 31 -7.94 -21.91 -18.75
CA THR A 31 -6.59 -21.65 -18.23
C THR A 31 -6.51 -21.84 -16.71
N ARG A 32 -7.56 -21.44 -15.99
CA ARG A 32 -7.67 -21.48 -14.52
C ARG A 32 -7.78 -22.89 -13.96
N ALA A 33 -8.19 -23.88 -14.76
CA ALA A 33 -8.22 -25.27 -14.34
C ALA A 33 -6.83 -25.82 -13.99
N GLY A 34 -5.76 -25.18 -14.48
CA GLY A 34 -4.38 -25.52 -14.15
C GLY A 34 -3.85 -24.89 -12.86
N TRP A 35 -4.61 -24.02 -12.19
CA TRP A 35 -4.15 -23.36 -10.96
C TRP A 35 -3.98 -24.37 -9.83
N ARG A 36 -2.89 -24.24 -9.08
CA ARG A 36 -2.63 -25.03 -7.88
C ARG A 36 -3.48 -24.52 -6.70
N ASN A 37 -3.70 -25.40 -5.71
CA ASN A 37 -4.43 -25.05 -4.48
C ASN A 37 -5.77 -24.33 -4.76
N GLN A 38 -6.58 -24.84 -5.70
CA GLN A 38 -7.81 -24.17 -6.13
C GLN A 38 -8.77 -23.81 -4.98
N SER A 39 -8.75 -24.58 -3.89
CA SER A 39 -9.54 -24.32 -2.69
C SER A 39 -9.09 -23.09 -1.87
N ASP A 40 -7.89 -22.58 -2.11
CA ASP A 40 -7.44 -21.30 -1.53
C ASP A 40 -7.98 -20.11 -2.33
N VAL A 41 -8.35 -20.30 -3.59
CA VAL A 41 -8.75 -19.22 -4.50
C VAL A 41 -10.09 -18.65 -4.04
N GLU A 42 -10.23 -17.32 -4.10
CA GLU A 42 -11.48 -16.63 -3.82
C GLU A 42 -11.98 -15.90 -5.06
N VAL A 43 -13.29 -15.86 -5.22
CA VAL A 43 -13.99 -15.07 -6.23
C VAL A 43 -14.60 -13.87 -5.56
N VAL A 44 -14.32 -12.68 -6.09
CA VAL A 44 -14.89 -11.43 -5.58
C VAL A 44 -15.81 -10.80 -6.62
N THR A 45 -16.99 -10.36 -6.20
CA THR A 45 -17.97 -9.62 -7.00
C THR A 45 -18.28 -8.30 -6.31
N GLN A 46 -18.08 -7.19 -7.02
CA GLN A 46 -18.59 -5.88 -6.67
C GLN A 46 -19.84 -5.59 -7.50
N ILE A 47 -20.94 -5.28 -6.84
CA ILE A 47 -22.22 -4.97 -7.48
C ILE A 47 -23.03 -4.02 -6.60
N ALA A 48 -23.50 -2.92 -7.17
CA ALA A 48 -24.23 -1.88 -6.44
C ALA A 48 -23.46 -1.40 -5.19
N TRP A 49 -24.02 -1.59 -3.98
CA TRP A 49 -23.39 -1.26 -2.69
C TRP A 49 -22.64 -2.44 -2.05
N LYS A 50 -22.54 -3.58 -2.75
CA LYS A 50 -22.02 -4.83 -2.18
C LYS A 50 -20.62 -5.17 -2.68
N LEU A 51 -19.84 -5.76 -1.77
CA LEU A 51 -18.66 -6.56 -2.10
C LEU A 51 -18.87 -7.97 -1.56
N ILE A 52 -18.98 -8.95 -2.44
CA ILE A 52 -19.19 -10.35 -2.08
C ILE A 52 -17.90 -11.12 -2.36
N ARG A 53 -17.47 -11.97 -1.43
CA ARG A 53 -16.26 -12.78 -1.57
C ARG A 53 -16.54 -14.20 -1.12
N CYS A 54 -16.35 -15.17 -2.02
CA CYS A 54 -16.57 -16.58 -1.72
C CYS A 54 -15.36 -17.43 -2.14
N PRO A 55 -14.96 -18.43 -1.33
CA PRO A 55 -13.96 -19.40 -1.75
C PRO A 55 -14.43 -20.22 -2.98
N VAL A 56 -13.48 -20.63 -3.79
CA VAL A 56 -13.68 -21.56 -4.90
C VAL A 56 -13.67 -22.99 -4.35
N ALA A 57 -14.66 -23.79 -4.73
CA ALA A 57 -14.70 -25.21 -4.40
C ALA A 57 -13.82 -26.04 -5.35
N SER A 58 -13.91 -25.76 -6.66
CA SER A 58 -13.10 -26.43 -7.69
C SER A 58 -13.17 -25.71 -9.04
N ILE A 59 -12.18 -25.94 -9.90
CA ILE A 59 -12.14 -25.48 -11.29
C ILE A 59 -11.83 -26.65 -12.21
N ALA A 60 -12.77 -26.98 -13.10
CA ALA A 60 -12.65 -28.09 -14.05
C ALA A 60 -13.02 -27.65 -15.47
N GLY A 61 -12.03 -27.62 -16.36
CA GLY A 61 -12.21 -27.03 -17.69
C GLY A 61 -12.57 -25.55 -17.57
N THR A 62 -13.72 -25.15 -18.11
CA THR A 62 -14.26 -23.78 -17.94
C THR A 62 -15.17 -23.65 -16.73
N ALA A 63 -15.57 -24.73 -16.05
CA ALA A 63 -16.46 -24.66 -14.91
C ALA A 63 -15.71 -24.24 -13.65
N VAL A 64 -16.20 -23.19 -12.97
CA VAL A 64 -15.72 -22.71 -11.67
C VAL A 64 -16.84 -22.91 -10.67
N ALA A 65 -16.70 -23.91 -9.79
CA ALA A 65 -17.64 -24.13 -8.69
C ALA A 65 -17.25 -23.29 -7.48
N VAL A 66 -18.21 -22.60 -6.87
CA VAL A 66 -18.03 -21.74 -5.69
C VAL A 66 -18.50 -22.49 -4.44
N GLN A 67 -17.83 -22.27 -3.31
CA GLN A 67 -18.07 -22.96 -2.05
C GLN A 67 -19.46 -22.63 -1.47
N GLN A 68 -20.06 -23.62 -0.81
CA GLN A 68 -21.31 -23.49 -0.05
C GLN A 68 -20.99 -23.43 1.45
N PRO A 69 -21.76 -22.67 2.28
CA PRO A 69 -22.99 -21.97 1.95
C PRO A 69 -22.80 -20.59 1.27
N CYS A 70 -21.57 -20.10 1.10
CA CYS A 70 -21.32 -18.74 0.59
C CYS A 70 -22.07 -18.45 -0.73
N TRP A 71 -21.96 -19.32 -1.73
CA TRP A 71 -22.66 -19.13 -3.02
C TRP A 71 -24.18 -19.04 -2.87
N HIS A 72 -24.79 -19.88 -2.04
CA HIS A 72 -26.22 -19.80 -1.78
C HIS A 72 -26.58 -18.46 -1.14
N ASN A 73 -25.94 -18.10 -0.02
CA ASN A 73 -26.22 -16.88 0.73
C ASN A 73 -26.00 -15.62 -0.12
N ALA A 74 -24.92 -15.59 -0.90
CA ALA A 74 -24.57 -14.51 -1.82
C ALA A 74 -25.60 -14.26 -2.93
N ASN A 75 -26.44 -15.25 -3.24
CA ASN A 75 -27.41 -15.19 -4.35
C ASN A 75 -28.86 -15.14 -3.88
N LEU A 76 -29.12 -15.04 -2.58
CA LEU A 76 -30.47 -14.88 -2.03
C LEU A 76 -31.11 -13.54 -2.41
N HIS A 77 -30.29 -12.50 -2.64
CA HIS A 77 -30.76 -11.20 -3.11
C HIS A 77 -30.79 -11.16 -4.65
N THR A 78 -31.94 -11.51 -5.22
CA THR A 78 -32.13 -11.63 -6.68
C THR A 78 -31.71 -10.35 -7.41
N GLY A 79 -30.83 -10.49 -8.42
CA GLY A 79 -30.41 -9.39 -9.31
C GLY A 79 -29.23 -8.55 -8.80
N ILE A 80 -28.85 -8.70 -7.54
CA ILE A 80 -27.68 -8.04 -6.94
C ILE A 80 -26.84 -9.03 -6.12
N GLY A 81 -26.83 -10.30 -6.53
CA GLY A 81 -25.98 -11.34 -5.96
C GLY A 81 -24.63 -11.44 -6.67
N MET A 82 -23.99 -12.62 -6.62
CA MET A 82 -22.77 -12.90 -7.38
C MET A 82 -23.07 -13.11 -8.87
N GLU A 83 -23.38 -12.02 -9.58
CA GLU A 83 -23.78 -12.06 -10.99
C GLU A 83 -22.59 -12.29 -11.94
N ALA A 84 -21.45 -11.67 -11.67
CA ALA A 84 -20.20 -11.88 -12.40
C ALA A 84 -18.99 -11.64 -11.49
N PRO A 85 -17.90 -12.38 -11.67
CA PRO A 85 -16.67 -12.13 -10.93
C PRO A 85 -16.05 -10.79 -11.36
N THR A 86 -15.73 -9.94 -10.40
CA THR A 86 -14.94 -8.72 -10.64
C THR A 86 -13.46 -9.06 -10.71
N TRP A 87 -12.97 -9.93 -9.81
CA TRP A 87 -11.64 -10.54 -9.86
C TRP A 87 -11.60 -11.90 -9.16
N PHE A 88 -10.53 -12.66 -9.41
CA PHE A 88 -10.10 -13.78 -8.56
C PHE A 88 -8.88 -13.37 -7.75
N GLU A 89 -8.73 -13.88 -6.53
CA GLU A 89 -7.56 -13.64 -5.69
C GLU A 89 -7.08 -14.90 -4.99
N ASN A 90 -5.93 -14.78 -4.32
CA ASN A 90 -5.31 -15.83 -3.51
C ASN A 90 -4.86 -17.08 -4.28
N ALA A 91 -4.27 -16.87 -5.46
CA ALA A 91 -3.59 -17.93 -6.21
C ALA A 91 -2.13 -17.55 -6.45
N TYR A 92 -1.24 -18.54 -6.49
CA TYR A 92 0.17 -18.29 -6.78
C TYR A 92 0.38 -17.79 -8.21
N GLU A 93 -0.41 -18.30 -9.14
CA GLU A 93 -0.39 -17.96 -10.56
C GLU A 93 -0.75 -16.50 -10.81
N LEU A 94 -1.31 -15.82 -9.81
CA LEU A 94 -1.65 -14.39 -9.85
C LEU A 94 -0.57 -13.50 -9.21
N LEU A 95 0.54 -14.08 -8.71
CA LEU A 95 1.65 -13.31 -8.14
C LEU A 95 2.51 -12.71 -9.26
N ASP A 96 2.03 -11.64 -9.89
CA ASP A 96 2.59 -11.11 -11.14
C ASP A 96 2.98 -9.63 -11.08
N GLU A 97 2.62 -8.88 -10.05
CA GLU A 97 3.00 -7.47 -9.87
C GLU A 97 3.82 -7.20 -8.58
N PRO A 98 4.80 -6.28 -8.60
CA PRO A 98 5.50 -5.86 -7.39
C PRO A 98 4.54 -5.37 -6.30
N GLY A 99 4.74 -5.84 -5.07
CA GLY A 99 3.89 -5.54 -3.93
C GLY A 99 2.84 -6.62 -3.64
N GLU A 100 2.70 -7.63 -4.50
CA GLU A 100 1.77 -8.74 -4.28
C GLU A 100 2.34 -9.86 -3.41
N TRP A 101 1.47 -10.57 -2.70
CA TRP A 101 1.81 -11.76 -1.92
C TRP A 101 0.81 -12.91 -2.10
N TYR A 102 1.28 -14.13 -1.86
CA TYR A 102 0.48 -15.37 -1.79
C TYR A 102 1.00 -16.27 -0.67
N LEU A 103 0.11 -16.80 0.16
CA LEU A 103 0.45 -17.77 1.20
C LEU A 103 0.05 -19.18 0.74
N ASP A 104 1.04 -20.02 0.46
CA ASP A 104 0.84 -21.44 0.23
C ASP A 104 0.76 -22.16 1.57
N ARG A 105 -0.47 -22.38 2.06
CA ARG A 105 -0.71 -23.00 3.37
C ARG A 105 -0.29 -24.48 3.38
N THR A 106 -0.44 -25.16 2.26
CA THR A 106 -0.08 -26.58 2.11
C THR A 106 1.43 -26.77 2.16
N ALA A 107 2.18 -25.89 1.48
CA ALA A 107 3.63 -25.96 1.44
C ALA A 107 4.32 -25.21 2.61
N GLY A 108 3.59 -24.34 3.32
CA GLY A 108 4.11 -23.54 4.42
C GLY A 108 4.98 -22.35 3.98
N TYR A 109 4.77 -21.83 2.78
CA TYR A 109 5.56 -20.73 2.21
C TYR A 109 4.73 -19.47 1.99
N LEU A 110 5.23 -18.34 2.46
CA LEU A 110 4.77 -17.01 2.05
C LEU A 110 5.62 -16.54 0.87
N TYR A 111 4.99 -16.35 -0.28
CA TYR A 111 5.58 -15.74 -1.45
C TYR A 111 5.25 -14.25 -1.48
N TYR A 112 6.23 -13.44 -1.83
CA TYR A 112 6.07 -11.99 -1.98
C TYR A 112 6.91 -11.53 -3.16
N LYS A 113 6.35 -10.67 -4.01
CA LYS A 113 7.07 -10.01 -5.10
C LYS A 113 7.52 -8.62 -4.64
N PRO A 114 8.81 -8.40 -4.34
CA PRO A 114 9.26 -7.14 -3.72
C PRO A 114 9.04 -5.93 -4.63
N LEU A 115 8.78 -4.78 -4.02
CA LEU A 115 8.80 -3.50 -4.73
C LEU A 115 10.22 -3.19 -5.22
N THR A 116 10.34 -2.40 -6.30
CA THR A 116 11.65 -1.96 -6.81
C THR A 116 12.46 -1.27 -5.72
N GLY A 117 13.68 -1.77 -5.46
CA GLY A 117 14.59 -1.23 -4.44
C GLY A 117 14.36 -1.75 -3.02
N GLN A 118 13.38 -2.63 -2.80
CA GLN A 118 13.15 -3.25 -1.50
C GLN A 118 14.11 -4.42 -1.27
N ASP A 119 14.88 -4.35 -0.19
CA ASP A 119 15.80 -5.43 0.22
C ASP A 119 15.11 -6.37 1.21
N MET A 120 14.80 -7.58 0.75
CA MET A 120 14.13 -8.60 1.57
C MET A 120 15.00 -9.16 2.69
N ALA A 121 16.32 -8.94 2.68
CA ALA A 121 17.19 -9.33 3.80
C ALA A 121 16.99 -8.42 5.03
N THR A 122 16.46 -7.21 4.83
CA THR A 122 16.25 -6.21 5.89
C THR A 122 14.79 -5.79 6.05
N ALA A 123 13.91 -6.22 5.15
CA ALA A 123 12.48 -5.90 5.19
C ALA A 123 11.79 -6.40 6.47
N ASN A 124 10.97 -5.54 7.07
CA ASN A 124 10.08 -5.91 8.17
C ASN A 124 8.77 -6.50 7.62
N VAL A 125 8.59 -7.80 7.81
CA VAL A 125 7.42 -8.56 7.35
C VAL A 125 6.53 -8.89 8.54
N VAL A 126 5.27 -8.44 8.50
CA VAL A 126 4.27 -8.74 9.53
C VAL A 126 3.07 -9.43 8.88
N ALA A 127 2.73 -10.62 9.38
CA ALA A 127 1.49 -11.32 9.07
C ALA A 127 0.66 -11.41 10.36
N PRO A 128 -0.54 -10.81 10.42
CA PRO A 128 -1.35 -10.82 11.64
C PRO A 128 -1.91 -12.22 11.93
N ARG A 129 -2.05 -12.54 13.22
CA ARG A 129 -2.58 -13.84 13.68
C ARG A 129 -3.80 -13.72 14.59
N LEU A 130 -3.84 -12.70 15.45
CA LEU A 130 -4.95 -12.47 16.38
C LEU A 130 -6.05 -11.70 15.67
N GLU A 131 -7.32 -12.08 15.87
CA GLU A 131 -8.46 -11.34 15.31
C GLU A 131 -8.90 -10.17 16.19
N THR A 132 -8.72 -10.29 17.50
CA THR A 132 -9.09 -9.25 18.47
C THR A 132 -7.91 -8.97 19.39
N LEU A 133 -7.56 -7.69 19.52
CA LEU A 133 -6.50 -7.19 20.40
C LEU A 133 -7.03 -6.95 21.81
N ILE A 134 -8.23 -6.37 21.92
CA ILE A 134 -8.89 -6.09 23.20
C ILE A 134 -10.37 -6.44 23.08
N ARG A 135 -10.87 -7.25 24.02
CA ARG A 135 -12.29 -7.55 24.17
C ARG A 135 -12.74 -7.25 25.59
N GLY A 136 -13.72 -6.38 25.73
CA GLY A 136 -14.52 -6.23 26.95
C GLY A 136 -15.92 -6.77 26.73
N HIS A 137 -16.45 -7.51 27.69
CA HIS A 137 -17.81 -8.04 27.62
C HIS A 137 -18.43 -7.98 29.01
N GLY A 138 -19.29 -7.00 29.23
CA GLY A 138 -20.05 -6.84 30.46
C GLY A 138 -21.39 -7.57 30.40
N THR A 139 -22.23 -7.29 31.38
CA THR A 139 -23.65 -7.66 31.38
C THR A 139 -24.47 -6.43 31.78
N PRO A 140 -25.79 -6.37 31.52
CA PRO A 140 -26.62 -5.25 31.99
C PRO A 140 -26.60 -5.05 33.52
N GLY A 141 -26.27 -6.10 34.29
CA GLY A 141 -26.11 -6.02 35.75
C GLY A 141 -24.71 -5.64 36.23
N ASP A 142 -23.69 -5.90 35.43
CA ASP A 142 -22.28 -5.66 35.75
C ASP A 142 -21.52 -5.25 34.48
N PRO A 143 -21.63 -3.98 34.06
CA PRO A 143 -21.00 -3.51 32.83
C PRO A 143 -19.51 -3.28 33.01
N VAL A 144 -18.73 -3.46 31.93
CA VAL A 144 -17.33 -3.00 31.90
C VAL A 144 -17.34 -1.47 31.99
N ARG A 145 -16.58 -0.87 32.90
CA ARG A 145 -16.74 0.57 33.16
C ARG A 145 -15.49 1.30 33.60
N ASN A 146 -15.47 2.60 33.31
CA ASN A 146 -14.44 3.56 33.75
C ASN A 146 -13.03 3.22 33.24
N LEU A 147 -12.90 2.81 31.98
CA LEU A 147 -11.61 2.57 31.35
C LEU A 147 -11.28 3.69 30.36
N ARG A 148 -10.01 4.11 30.33
CA ARG A 148 -9.51 5.07 29.35
C ARG A 148 -8.31 4.48 28.61
N PHE A 149 -8.39 4.49 27.29
CA PHE A 149 -7.31 4.18 26.35
C PHE A 149 -6.83 5.50 25.74
N GLN A 150 -5.55 5.83 25.95
CA GLN A 150 -5.02 7.11 25.52
C GLN A 150 -3.64 6.99 24.87
N GLY A 151 -3.48 7.57 23.68
CA GLY A 151 -2.17 7.64 23.01
C GLY A 151 -1.66 6.29 22.51
N LEU A 152 -2.52 5.28 22.38
CA LEU A 152 -2.12 3.93 21.97
C LEU A 152 -2.22 3.74 20.47
N THR A 153 -1.40 2.83 19.93
CA THR A 153 -1.57 2.32 18.56
C THR A 153 -2.05 0.87 18.60
N PHE A 154 -3.20 0.60 18.00
CA PHE A 154 -3.75 -0.73 17.80
C PHE A 154 -3.48 -1.15 16.35
N SER A 155 -2.69 -2.21 16.16
CA SER A 155 -2.32 -2.67 14.83
C SER A 155 -2.15 -4.17 14.72
N TYR A 156 -2.23 -4.67 13.48
CA TYR A 156 -1.96 -6.05 13.10
C TYR A 156 -2.90 -7.10 13.73
N ALA A 157 -4.20 -6.84 13.68
CA ALA A 157 -5.23 -7.87 13.83
C ALA A 157 -5.68 -8.40 12.47
N THR A 158 -6.12 -9.66 12.40
CA THR A 158 -6.62 -10.32 11.18
C THR A 158 -8.13 -10.57 11.26
N TRP A 159 -8.73 -11.12 10.22
CA TRP A 159 -10.04 -11.76 10.25
C TRP A 159 -10.07 -12.90 9.24
N LEU A 160 -10.39 -14.11 9.70
CA LEU A 160 -10.24 -15.35 8.94
C LEU A 160 -11.57 -15.99 8.55
N ALA A 161 -12.71 -15.46 9.01
CA ALA A 161 -14.01 -16.05 8.66
C ALA A 161 -14.25 -16.09 7.13
N PRO A 162 -13.84 -15.07 6.33
CA PRO A 162 -14.02 -15.10 4.88
C PRO A 162 -13.17 -16.17 4.15
N ASP A 163 -12.14 -16.72 4.81
CA ASP A 163 -11.34 -17.82 4.28
C ASP A 163 -12.02 -19.20 4.48
N THR A 164 -13.14 -19.25 5.20
CA THR A 164 -13.93 -20.47 5.43
C THR A 164 -15.05 -20.60 4.40
N ASP A 165 -15.71 -21.76 4.38
CA ASP A 165 -16.86 -22.06 3.53
C ASP A 165 -18.02 -21.05 3.61
N GLU A 166 -18.12 -20.31 4.73
CA GLU A 166 -19.07 -19.20 4.90
C GLU A 166 -18.81 -18.04 3.93
N GLY A 167 -17.53 -17.78 3.63
CA GLY A 167 -17.08 -16.61 2.89
C GLY A 167 -17.60 -15.29 3.46
N TYR A 168 -17.91 -14.35 2.57
CA TYR A 168 -18.46 -13.03 2.87
C TYR A 168 -19.61 -12.74 1.92
N ALA A 169 -20.81 -13.19 2.28
CA ALA A 169 -22.06 -12.90 1.60
C ALA A 169 -22.65 -11.59 2.13
N ASP A 170 -22.21 -10.48 1.53
CA ASP A 170 -22.56 -9.13 1.98
C ASP A 170 -24.07 -8.81 1.93
N VAL A 171 -24.49 -8.04 2.93
CA VAL A 171 -25.82 -7.46 3.10
C VAL A 171 -25.76 -5.97 2.80
N GLN A 172 -25.01 -5.24 3.63
CA GLN A 172 -24.85 -3.78 3.60
C GLN A 172 -23.88 -3.33 4.71
N ALA A 173 -23.09 -2.28 4.47
CA ALA A 173 -22.34 -1.54 5.50
C ALA A 173 -21.35 -2.37 6.35
N GLY A 174 -20.77 -3.44 5.80
CA GLY A 174 -19.90 -4.35 6.56
C GLY A 174 -20.64 -5.48 7.28
N PHE A 175 -21.91 -5.71 6.96
CA PHE A 175 -22.70 -6.82 7.50
C PHE A 175 -22.84 -7.93 6.47
N HIS A 176 -22.78 -9.18 6.92
CA HIS A 176 -22.85 -10.35 6.07
C HIS A 176 -23.75 -11.42 6.66
N ILE A 177 -24.27 -12.28 5.79
CA ILE A 177 -25.06 -13.45 6.20
C ILE A 177 -24.10 -14.52 6.73
N VAL A 178 -24.37 -15.05 7.92
CA VAL A 178 -23.60 -16.15 8.53
C VAL A 178 -24.46 -17.42 8.70
N GLY A 179 -23.83 -18.57 8.52
CA GLY A 179 -24.40 -19.88 8.78
C GLY A 179 -25.03 -20.54 7.55
N ALA A 180 -24.98 -21.87 7.55
CA ALA A 180 -25.65 -22.71 6.57
C ALA A 180 -27.15 -22.82 6.88
N VAL A 181 -27.95 -21.93 6.30
CA VAL A 181 -29.40 -22.02 6.41
C VAL A 181 -29.94 -22.70 5.16
N ALA A 182 -29.80 -24.03 5.11
CA ALA A 182 -30.25 -24.88 3.99
C ALA A 182 -31.78 -24.79 3.69
N THR A 183 -32.50 -23.88 4.34
CA THR A 183 -33.93 -23.61 4.22
C THR A 183 -34.26 -22.13 4.03
N ASN A 184 -33.30 -21.20 3.84
CA ASN A 184 -33.63 -19.80 3.59
C ASN A 184 -34.12 -19.62 2.14
N PRO A 185 -35.41 -19.30 1.92
CA PRO A 185 -35.96 -19.19 0.58
C PRO A 185 -35.55 -17.89 -0.12
N ASP A 186 -35.15 -16.87 0.63
CA ASP A 186 -34.88 -15.52 0.12
C ASP A 186 -33.98 -14.69 1.07
N PHE A 187 -33.55 -13.52 0.60
CA PHE A 187 -32.69 -12.61 1.34
C PHE A 187 -33.28 -12.15 2.67
N ASP A 188 -34.57 -11.83 2.71
CA ASP A 188 -35.20 -11.25 3.90
C ASP A 188 -35.31 -12.26 5.04
N SER A 189 -35.50 -13.55 4.73
CA SER A 189 -35.48 -14.63 5.72
C SER A 189 -34.15 -14.74 6.49
N THR A 190 -33.08 -14.11 6.00
CA THR A 190 -31.73 -14.18 6.60
C THR A 190 -31.46 -13.10 7.66
N ARG A 191 -32.39 -12.18 7.91
CA ARG A 191 -32.18 -10.99 8.78
C ARG A 191 -31.64 -11.31 10.17
N ALA A 192 -32.12 -12.38 10.81
CA ALA A 192 -31.64 -12.82 12.13
C ALA A 192 -30.24 -13.46 12.11
N ALA A 193 -29.68 -13.67 10.92
CA ALA A 193 -28.36 -14.26 10.68
C ALA A 193 -27.38 -13.24 10.08
N TRP A 194 -27.66 -11.94 10.19
CA TRP A 194 -26.75 -10.88 9.77
C TRP A 194 -25.75 -10.56 10.88
N ALA A 195 -24.48 -10.60 10.55
CA ALA A 195 -23.40 -10.29 11.48
C ALA A 195 -22.55 -9.13 10.95
N LYS A 196 -22.16 -8.22 11.83
CA LYS A 196 -21.13 -7.22 11.53
C LYS A 196 -19.76 -7.87 11.36
N THR A 197 -18.89 -7.25 10.56
CA THR A 197 -17.46 -7.56 10.63
C THR A 197 -16.95 -7.39 12.07
N PRO A 198 -16.11 -8.31 12.58
CA PRO A 198 -15.58 -8.18 13.94
C PRO A 198 -14.63 -6.98 14.03
N ALA A 199 -14.48 -6.41 15.22
CA ALA A 199 -13.55 -5.32 15.47
C ALA A 199 -12.30 -5.78 16.21
N ALA A 200 -11.16 -5.16 15.89
CA ALA A 200 -9.89 -5.41 16.58
C ALA A 200 -9.94 -5.01 18.05
N VAL A 201 -10.72 -3.97 18.39
CA VAL A 201 -11.06 -3.59 19.76
C VAL A 201 -12.57 -3.59 19.88
N SER A 202 -13.12 -4.37 20.81
CA SER A 202 -14.56 -4.54 20.92
C SER A 202 -15.02 -4.53 22.39
N PHE A 203 -16.06 -3.75 22.66
CA PHE A 203 -16.75 -3.70 23.94
C PHE A 203 -18.26 -3.88 23.74
N GLU A 204 -18.89 -4.56 24.68
CA GLU A 204 -20.34 -4.73 24.78
C GLU A 204 -20.75 -4.63 26.24
N ASN A 205 -21.95 -4.10 26.49
CA ASN A 205 -22.47 -3.84 27.83
C ASN A 205 -21.44 -3.08 28.69
N ASP A 206 -20.99 -1.94 28.18
CA ASP A 206 -20.00 -1.09 28.85
C ASP A 206 -20.56 0.30 29.18
N ARG A 207 -19.80 1.01 30.01
CA ARG A 207 -20.21 2.31 30.55
C ARG A 207 -19.04 3.21 30.87
N ASP A 208 -19.08 4.46 30.44
CA ASP A 208 -18.04 5.45 30.71
C ASP A 208 -16.65 4.99 30.20
N LEU A 209 -16.59 4.45 28.97
CA LEU A 209 -15.34 4.15 28.28
C LEU A 209 -14.82 5.35 27.51
N ALA A 210 -13.51 5.58 27.52
CA ALA A 210 -12.88 6.67 26.78
C ALA A 210 -11.74 6.18 25.89
N PHE A 211 -11.80 6.51 24.60
CA PHE A 211 -10.73 6.34 23.63
C PHE A 211 -10.29 7.73 23.17
N ASP A 212 -9.11 8.16 23.62
CA ASP A 212 -8.57 9.50 23.37
C ASP A 212 -7.23 9.44 22.64
N ARG A 213 -7.09 10.11 21.49
CA ARG A 213 -5.79 10.23 20.79
C ARG A 213 -5.12 8.90 20.44
N ASN A 214 -5.89 7.87 20.12
CA ASN A 214 -5.36 6.58 19.69
C ASN A 214 -5.25 6.49 18.16
N VAL A 215 -4.48 5.52 17.70
CA VAL A 215 -4.32 5.17 16.28
C VAL A 215 -4.77 3.73 16.07
N PHE A 216 -5.72 3.50 15.18
CA PHE A 216 -6.17 2.18 14.74
C PHE A 216 -5.68 1.99 13.30
N THR A 217 -4.74 1.06 13.08
CA THR A 217 -4.13 0.92 11.76
C THR A 217 -3.63 -0.46 11.42
N ARG A 218 -3.67 -0.84 10.14
CA ARG A 218 -3.23 -2.15 9.63
C ARG A 218 -4.02 -3.28 10.26
N LEU A 219 -5.34 -3.19 10.15
CA LEU A 219 -6.30 -4.13 10.74
C LEU A 219 -7.05 -4.89 9.62
N GLY A 220 -7.29 -6.18 9.85
CA GLY A 220 -7.92 -7.11 8.91
C GLY A 220 -9.46 -7.13 8.97
N ALA A 221 -10.07 -6.43 9.92
CA ALA A 221 -11.52 -6.19 9.97
C ALA A 221 -11.80 -4.78 10.52
N ALA A 222 -12.85 -4.57 11.31
CA ALA A 222 -13.21 -3.24 11.80
C ALA A 222 -12.22 -2.73 12.88
N GLY A 223 -12.14 -1.40 13.04
CA GLY A 223 -11.25 -0.76 14.01
C GLY A 223 -11.73 -0.93 15.46
N LEU A 224 -12.83 -0.24 15.78
CA LEU A 224 -13.41 -0.17 17.12
C LEU A 224 -14.91 -0.48 17.07
N ASN A 225 -15.38 -1.35 17.96
CA ASN A 225 -16.80 -1.58 18.22
C ASN A 225 -17.17 -1.23 19.67
N LEU A 226 -18.14 -0.33 19.83
CA LEU A 226 -18.91 -0.13 21.06
C LEU A 226 -20.33 -0.68 20.79
N GLY A 227 -20.56 -1.95 21.11
CA GLY A 227 -21.76 -2.69 20.70
C GLY A 227 -22.98 -2.46 21.58
N THR A 228 -23.88 -3.44 21.60
CA THR A 228 -25.11 -3.45 22.40
C THR A 228 -24.87 -3.08 23.86
N GLY A 229 -25.70 -2.18 24.39
CA GLY A 229 -25.64 -1.74 25.79
C GLY A 229 -24.49 -0.80 26.12
N SER A 230 -23.70 -0.33 25.14
CA SER A 230 -22.63 0.65 25.39
C SER A 230 -23.22 2.02 25.74
N GLN A 231 -22.79 2.59 26.86
CA GLN A 231 -23.37 3.84 27.37
C GLN A 231 -22.32 4.86 27.77
N ARG A 232 -22.52 6.13 27.38
CA ARG A 232 -21.63 7.25 27.74
C ARG A 232 -20.16 7.03 27.36
N GLY A 233 -19.93 6.26 26.30
CA GLY A 233 -18.62 6.09 25.70
C GLY A 233 -18.20 7.32 24.91
N THR A 234 -16.91 7.68 24.98
CA THR A 234 -16.33 8.78 24.20
C THR A 234 -15.19 8.26 23.33
N VAL A 235 -15.30 8.43 22.02
CA VAL A 235 -14.24 8.14 21.04
C VAL A 235 -13.82 9.48 20.46
N ILE A 236 -12.79 10.09 21.04
CA ILE A 236 -12.40 11.47 20.75
C ILE A 236 -10.96 11.57 20.24
N GLY A 237 -10.73 12.30 19.16
CA GLY A 237 -9.36 12.63 18.75
C GLY A 237 -8.55 11.47 18.20
N ASN A 238 -9.17 10.38 17.73
CA ASN A 238 -8.47 9.19 17.26
C ASN A 238 -8.27 9.21 15.74
N ARG A 239 -7.30 8.42 15.26
CA ARG A 239 -7.03 8.21 13.84
C ARG A 239 -7.31 6.75 13.47
N PHE A 240 -8.16 6.54 12.47
CA PHE A 240 -8.51 5.23 11.92
C PHE A 240 -8.06 5.18 10.46
N GLU A 241 -7.07 4.32 10.15
CA GLU A 241 -6.53 4.25 8.79
C GLU A 241 -5.95 2.90 8.41
N ASP A 242 -5.96 2.53 7.13
CA ASP A 242 -5.47 1.22 6.68
C ASP A 242 -6.21 0.06 7.39
N ILE A 243 -7.54 0.09 7.30
CA ILE A 243 -8.45 -0.85 7.95
C ILE A 243 -9.24 -1.58 6.85
N SER A 244 -9.27 -2.91 6.91
CA SER A 244 -9.91 -3.74 5.89
C SER A 244 -11.42 -3.52 5.79
N SER A 245 -12.09 -3.19 6.92
CA SER A 245 -13.54 -2.93 7.01
C SER A 245 -13.80 -1.56 7.66
N ALA A 246 -14.85 -1.41 8.48
CA ALA A 246 -15.31 -0.15 9.06
C ALA A 246 -14.30 0.46 10.04
N GLY A 247 -14.28 1.79 10.14
CA GLY A 247 -13.48 2.48 11.14
C GLY A 247 -14.04 2.28 12.55
N ILE A 248 -15.28 2.76 12.75
CA ILE A 248 -15.98 2.73 14.03
C ILE A 248 -17.36 2.11 13.85
N GLN A 249 -17.74 1.21 14.76
CA GLN A 249 -19.08 0.64 14.88
C GLN A 249 -19.66 1.01 16.26
N LEU A 250 -20.87 1.56 16.27
CA LEU A 250 -21.61 1.91 17.47
C LEU A 250 -22.99 1.26 17.47
N GLY A 251 -23.34 0.58 18.56
CA GLY A 251 -24.62 -0.09 18.73
C GLY A 251 -24.74 -1.42 18.00
N GLY A 252 -25.92 -2.01 18.11
CA GLY A 252 -26.31 -3.25 17.44
C GLY A 252 -27.47 -3.02 16.47
N ILE A 253 -27.85 -4.09 15.78
CA ILE A 253 -28.87 -4.09 14.73
C ILE A 253 -30.00 -5.09 14.99
N ASP A 254 -29.93 -5.83 16.08
CA ASP A 254 -30.86 -6.91 16.37
C ASP A 254 -32.21 -6.35 16.83
N GLU A 255 -33.26 -7.16 16.77
CA GLU A 255 -34.57 -6.79 17.34
C GLU A 255 -34.46 -6.46 18.83
N ALA A 256 -33.52 -7.11 19.53
CA ALA A 256 -33.22 -6.83 20.94
C ALA A 256 -32.54 -5.47 21.15
N ASP A 257 -31.90 -4.87 20.15
CA ASP A 257 -31.38 -3.50 20.22
C ASP A 257 -32.49 -2.47 19.91
N HIS A 258 -33.39 -2.83 18.97
CA HIS A 258 -34.53 -2.01 18.57
C HIS A 258 -35.61 -1.90 19.66
N HIS A 259 -35.91 -3.02 20.34
CA HIS A 259 -36.89 -3.13 21.44
C HIS A 259 -36.35 -4.04 22.55
N PRO A 260 -35.35 -3.59 23.33
CA PRO A 260 -34.77 -4.39 24.40
C PRO A 260 -35.79 -4.69 25.50
N ALA A 261 -35.84 -5.93 25.96
CA ALA A 261 -36.63 -6.33 27.12
C ALA A 261 -36.11 -5.69 28.43
N ASP A 262 -34.82 -5.32 28.48
CA ASP A 262 -34.17 -4.63 29.59
C ASP A 262 -33.65 -3.27 29.12
N PRO A 263 -34.19 -2.14 29.63
CA PRO A 263 -33.75 -0.80 29.21
C PRO A 263 -32.25 -0.53 29.41
N ARG A 264 -31.56 -1.31 30.24
CA ARG A 264 -30.10 -1.19 30.42
C ARG A 264 -29.31 -1.65 29.20
N LEU A 265 -29.92 -2.38 28.27
CA LEU A 265 -29.33 -2.79 27.00
C LEU A 265 -29.39 -1.69 25.94
N ILE A 266 -30.09 -0.58 26.19
CA ILE A 266 -30.15 0.55 25.26
C ILE A 266 -28.76 1.18 25.14
N THR A 267 -28.18 1.11 23.95
CA THR A 267 -26.97 1.85 23.57
C THR A 267 -27.29 3.34 23.57
N SER A 268 -26.63 4.14 24.41
CA SER A 268 -27.05 5.54 24.59
C SER A 268 -25.95 6.51 25.03
N ASP A 269 -26.17 7.78 24.72
CA ASP A 269 -25.36 8.90 25.19
C ASP A 269 -23.87 8.79 24.79
N ASN A 270 -23.56 8.12 23.68
CA ASN A 270 -22.18 7.95 23.21
C ASN A 270 -21.76 9.11 22.31
N THR A 271 -20.48 9.48 22.35
CA THR A 271 -19.91 10.58 21.55
C THR A 271 -18.75 10.10 20.70
N LEU A 272 -18.87 10.25 19.38
CA LEU A 272 -17.80 10.02 18.41
C LEU A 272 -17.38 11.37 17.82
N ALA A 273 -16.26 11.93 18.29
CA ALA A 273 -15.89 13.28 17.90
C ALA A 273 -14.41 13.52 17.58
N ASN A 274 -14.13 14.49 16.72
CA ASN A 274 -12.75 14.88 16.40
C ASN A 274 -11.87 13.71 15.92
N ASN A 275 -12.46 12.69 15.29
CA ASN A 275 -11.69 11.58 14.75
C ASN A 275 -11.37 11.83 13.27
N LEU A 276 -10.18 11.38 12.85
CA LEU A 276 -9.85 11.19 11.45
C LEU A 276 -10.16 9.74 11.07
N VAL A 277 -10.99 9.52 10.05
CA VAL A 277 -11.19 8.20 9.45
C VAL A 277 -10.88 8.27 7.96
N THR A 278 -9.85 7.53 7.53
CA THR A 278 -9.40 7.57 6.13
C THR A 278 -8.84 6.25 5.66
N ARG A 279 -8.99 5.90 4.37
CA ARG A 279 -8.45 4.65 3.80
C ARG A 279 -8.88 3.41 4.59
N ILE A 280 -10.18 3.33 4.87
CA ILE A 280 -10.84 2.16 5.44
C ILE A 280 -11.55 1.37 4.33
N GLY A 281 -12.14 0.21 4.65
CA GLY A 281 -12.77 -0.64 3.64
C GLY A 281 -11.79 -1.11 2.56
N THR A 282 -10.51 -1.28 2.90
CA THR A 282 -9.46 -1.60 1.91
C THR A 282 -9.62 -2.99 1.29
N GLU A 283 -10.37 -3.88 1.95
CA GLU A 283 -10.66 -5.25 1.49
C GLU A 283 -12.16 -5.55 1.43
N TYR A 284 -12.96 -4.90 2.29
CA TYR A 284 -14.43 -4.95 2.34
C TYR A 284 -14.97 -3.55 2.05
N ALA A 285 -15.11 -3.25 0.76
CA ALA A 285 -15.40 -1.92 0.24
C ALA A 285 -16.82 -1.42 0.57
N ASP A 286 -17.72 -2.33 0.95
CA ASP A 286 -19.08 -2.08 1.42
C ASP A 286 -19.13 -1.48 2.83
N ALA A 287 -18.02 -1.52 3.56
CA ALA A 287 -17.92 -0.93 4.89
C ALA A 287 -17.95 0.60 4.85
N VAL A 288 -18.51 1.20 5.91
CA VAL A 288 -18.59 2.65 6.10
C VAL A 288 -17.55 3.16 7.09
N ALA A 289 -17.22 4.45 7.04
CA ALA A 289 -16.25 5.02 7.99
C ALA A 289 -16.77 4.96 9.43
N ILE A 290 -18.02 5.36 9.65
CA ILE A 290 -18.71 5.27 10.94
C ILE A 290 -20.08 4.62 10.73
N PHE A 291 -20.30 3.48 11.38
CA PHE A 291 -21.59 2.82 11.47
C PHE A 291 -22.23 3.11 12.83
N VAL A 292 -23.49 3.50 12.84
CA VAL A 292 -24.31 3.72 14.03
C VAL A 292 -25.61 2.94 13.88
N GLY A 293 -25.76 1.85 14.64
CA GLY A 293 -26.99 1.07 14.72
C GLY A 293 -28.06 1.75 15.58
N TYR A 294 -28.91 0.96 16.23
CA TYR A 294 -29.95 1.50 17.11
C TYR A 294 -29.33 2.13 18.36
N THR A 295 -29.57 3.43 18.57
CA THR A 295 -29.02 4.16 19.71
C THR A 295 -29.86 5.39 20.08
N THR A 296 -29.80 5.77 21.35
CA THR A 296 -30.49 6.95 21.89
C THR A 296 -29.50 8.05 22.27
N ARG A 297 -29.75 9.30 21.86
CA ARG A 297 -28.96 10.50 22.27
C ARG A 297 -27.46 10.39 22.00
N SER A 298 -27.05 9.63 20.98
CA SER A 298 -25.65 9.54 20.60
C SER A 298 -25.30 10.63 19.58
N ALA A 299 -24.06 11.11 19.63
CA ALA A 299 -23.59 12.21 18.81
C ALA A 299 -22.35 11.84 17.99
N VAL A 300 -22.37 12.13 16.69
CA VAL A 300 -21.26 11.96 15.76
C VAL A 300 -20.89 13.33 15.18
N HIS A 301 -19.79 13.92 15.63
CA HIS A 301 -19.51 15.30 15.27
C HIS A 301 -18.04 15.72 15.18
N HIS A 302 -17.75 16.78 14.42
CA HIS A 302 -16.38 17.28 14.25
C HIS A 302 -15.39 16.21 13.75
N ASN A 303 -15.85 15.15 13.07
CA ASN A 303 -14.98 14.15 12.47
C ASN A 303 -14.61 14.57 11.04
N THR A 304 -13.41 14.22 10.61
CA THR A 304 -12.98 14.35 9.21
C THR A 304 -12.90 12.96 8.58
N LEU A 305 -13.65 12.72 7.51
CA LEU A 305 -13.79 11.42 6.86
C LEU A 305 -13.47 11.54 5.36
N HIS A 306 -12.45 10.82 4.87
CA HIS A 306 -12.09 10.89 3.45
C HIS A 306 -11.28 9.70 2.91
N ASN A 307 -11.12 9.61 1.58
CA ASN A 307 -10.58 8.44 0.88
C ASN A 307 -11.37 7.17 1.22
N LEU A 308 -12.68 7.20 0.96
CA LEU A 308 -13.60 6.13 1.33
C LEU A 308 -14.13 5.39 0.09
N PRO A 309 -14.23 4.05 0.14
CA PRO A 309 -14.77 3.27 -0.99
C PRO A 309 -16.29 3.44 -1.14
N TYR A 310 -16.99 3.71 -0.04
CA TYR A 310 -18.45 3.80 0.05
C TYR A 310 -18.88 5.00 0.92
N SER A 311 -19.90 4.84 1.78
CA SER A 311 -20.51 5.93 2.56
C SER A 311 -19.65 6.39 3.74
N GLY A 312 -19.78 7.68 4.09
CA GLY A 312 -19.11 8.27 5.25
C GLY A 312 -19.71 7.78 6.57
N ILE A 313 -20.93 8.23 6.85
CA ILE A 313 -21.67 7.89 8.08
C ILE A 313 -22.94 7.14 7.67
N SER A 314 -23.17 5.97 8.26
CA SER A 314 -24.45 5.26 8.18
C SER A 314 -25.07 5.24 9.58
N ILE A 315 -26.30 5.74 9.72
CA ILE A 315 -27.03 5.82 10.99
C ILE A 315 -28.42 5.19 10.89
N GLY A 316 -28.79 4.40 11.88
CA GLY A 316 -30.03 3.63 11.88
C GLY A 316 -29.92 2.30 11.13
N TRP A 317 -30.99 1.52 11.16
CA TRP A 317 -31.04 0.19 10.57
C TRP A 317 -32.48 -0.27 10.27
N GLY A 318 -32.62 -1.47 9.72
CA GLY A 318 -33.86 -2.23 9.72
C GLY A 318 -34.85 -1.89 8.60
N PHE A 319 -34.53 -0.92 7.74
CA PHE A 319 -35.39 -0.49 6.62
C PHE A 319 -36.80 -0.10 7.07
N GLY A 320 -36.96 0.26 8.35
CA GLY A 320 -38.23 0.56 9.01
C GLY A 320 -39.23 -0.60 9.14
N LEU A 321 -38.78 -1.86 9.01
CA LEU A 321 -39.61 -3.05 9.16
C LEU A 321 -40.09 -3.25 10.60
N THR A 322 -39.18 -3.10 11.56
CA THR A 322 -39.45 -3.34 12.99
C THR A 322 -40.20 -2.19 13.66
N ASP A 323 -40.24 -1.02 13.02
CA ASP A 323 -40.90 0.19 13.52
C ASP A 323 -42.44 0.07 13.56
N PRO A 324 -43.11 0.94 14.34
CA PRO A 324 -44.54 1.16 14.26
C PRO A 324 -45.05 1.40 12.84
N GLY A 325 -45.98 0.55 12.43
CA GLY A 325 -46.61 0.56 11.11
C GLY A 325 -45.76 -0.02 9.97
N GLY A 326 -44.54 -0.50 10.26
CA GLY A 326 -43.64 -1.16 9.33
C GLY A 326 -43.26 -0.34 8.09
N ASN A 327 -42.57 -1.01 7.17
CA ASN A 327 -42.27 -0.48 5.85
C ASN A 327 -43.28 -1.03 4.83
N PRO A 328 -44.05 -0.16 4.16
CA PRO A 328 -45.06 -0.59 3.18
C PRO A 328 -44.48 -1.25 1.92
N ALA A 329 -43.17 -1.11 1.63
CA ALA A 329 -42.54 -1.82 0.52
C ALA A 329 -42.39 -3.33 0.77
N TYR A 330 -42.49 -3.78 2.02
CA TYR A 330 -42.32 -5.19 2.40
C TYR A 330 -43.59 -5.70 3.10
N PRO A 331 -44.61 -6.12 2.34
CA PRO A 331 -45.83 -6.65 2.92
C PRO A 331 -45.55 -7.93 3.72
N GLY A 332 -45.90 -7.94 5.01
CA GLY A 332 -45.77 -9.12 5.88
C GLY A 332 -44.49 -9.19 6.73
N ASN A 333 -43.67 -8.13 6.76
CA ASN A 333 -42.50 -7.94 7.65
C ASN A 333 -41.38 -9.00 7.58
N LEU A 334 -41.47 -9.93 6.62
CA LEU A 334 -40.44 -10.80 6.07
C LEU A 334 -39.36 -11.29 7.05
N GLY A 335 -39.77 -11.84 8.21
CA GLY A 335 -38.87 -12.53 9.14
C GLY A 335 -38.43 -11.72 10.37
N VAL A 336 -38.95 -10.51 10.58
CA VAL A 336 -38.75 -9.73 11.81
C VAL A 336 -40.08 -9.28 12.44
N THR A 337 -40.07 -8.96 13.72
CA THR A 337 -41.25 -8.51 14.48
C THR A 337 -41.57 -7.06 14.16
N MET A 338 -42.85 -6.77 13.85
CA MET A 338 -43.34 -5.39 13.75
C MET A 338 -43.84 -4.96 15.12
N TYR A 339 -43.19 -3.98 15.72
CA TYR A 339 -43.60 -3.45 17.03
C TYR A 339 -44.62 -2.33 16.86
N ASP A 340 -45.54 -2.20 17.80
CA ASP A 340 -46.52 -1.10 17.88
C ASP A 340 -46.02 0.09 18.70
N THR A 341 -44.88 -0.08 19.39
CA THR A 341 -44.22 0.92 20.22
C THR A 341 -43.00 1.51 19.52
N ALA A 342 -42.64 2.75 19.87
CA ALA A 342 -41.51 3.43 19.27
C ALA A 342 -40.19 2.67 19.46
N THR A 343 -39.31 2.77 18.46
CA THR A 343 -37.92 2.31 18.50
C THR A 343 -37.10 2.98 19.61
N THR A 344 -35.97 2.39 19.97
CA THR A 344 -34.95 3.02 20.83
C THR A 344 -34.13 4.08 20.10
N SER A 345 -34.09 4.09 18.77
CA SER A 345 -33.47 5.17 18.01
C SER A 345 -34.21 6.47 18.27
N LEU A 346 -33.58 7.41 18.98
CA LEU A 346 -34.17 8.72 19.26
C LEU A 346 -33.12 9.77 19.64
N ASP A 347 -33.38 11.02 19.26
CA ASP A 347 -32.62 12.22 19.63
C ASP A 347 -31.11 12.14 19.31
N ASN A 348 -30.72 11.45 18.23
CA ASN A 348 -29.33 11.37 17.79
C ASN A 348 -28.91 12.64 17.05
N ALA A 349 -27.60 12.89 16.97
CA ALA A 349 -27.09 14.07 16.28
C ALA A 349 -25.88 13.74 15.41
N VAL A 350 -25.93 14.09 14.12
CA VAL A 350 -24.81 14.00 13.18
C VAL A 350 -24.48 15.41 12.72
N TYR A 351 -23.40 16.01 13.25
CA TYR A 351 -23.16 17.42 12.99
C TYR A 351 -21.71 17.86 12.86
N ALA A 352 -21.48 18.94 12.14
CA ALA A 352 -20.14 19.51 11.97
C ALA A 352 -19.08 18.50 11.50
N ASN A 353 -19.44 17.45 10.77
CA ASN A 353 -18.48 16.53 10.16
C ASN A 353 -18.02 17.08 8.80
N HIS A 354 -16.75 16.87 8.48
CA HIS A 354 -16.18 17.19 7.16
C HIS A 354 -15.94 15.89 6.40
N ILE A 355 -16.72 15.67 5.34
CA ILE A 355 -16.78 14.39 4.64
C ILE A 355 -16.47 14.64 3.15
N TYR A 356 -15.43 14.01 2.61
CA TYR A 356 -15.06 14.21 1.21
C TYR A 356 -14.30 13.06 0.59
N ASP A 357 -14.16 13.02 -0.73
CA ASP A 357 -13.44 11.96 -1.44
C ASP A 357 -13.93 10.56 -1.02
N LEU A 358 -15.20 10.31 -1.30
CA LEU A 358 -15.95 9.12 -0.91
C LEU A 358 -16.80 8.61 -2.08
N MET A 359 -17.41 7.43 -1.92
CA MET A 359 -18.08 6.74 -3.02
C MET A 359 -17.12 6.49 -4.20
N ASN A 360 -15.87 6.14 -3.88
CA ASN A 360 -14.80 5.94 -4.86
C ASN A 360 -14.80 4.54 -5.49
N THR A 361 -15.61 3.61 -4.98
CA THR A 361 -15.62 2.21 -5.44
C THR A 361 -17.05 1.71 -5.66
N LEU A 362 -17.91 1.83 -4.66
CA LEU A 362 -19.27 1.29 -4.72
C LEU A 362 -20.30 2.39 -5.02
N ALA A 363 -21.54 1.98 -5.28
CA ALA A 363 -22.68 2.85 -5.59
C ALA A 363 -23.77 2.73 -4.50
N ASP A 364 -24.86 3.48 -4.64
CA ASP A 364 -26.04 3.42 -3.75
C ASP A 364 -25.70 3.74 -2.28
N GLY A 365 -25.03 4.87 -2.09
CA GLY A 365 -24.56 5.37 -0.80
C GLY A 365 -24.37 6.87 -0.82
N GLY A 366 -23.85 7.45 0.27
CA GLY A 366 -23.77 8.90 0.41
C GLY A 366 -22.78 9.38 1.46
N GLY A 367 -22.73 10.70 1.65
CA GLY A 367 -21.98 11.30 2.76
C GLY A 367 -22.53 10.83 4.11
N ILE A 368 -23.83 11.05 4.29
CA ILE A 368 -24.59 10.66 5.46
C ILE A 368 -25.81 9.87 4.97
N TYR A 369 -25.85 8.60 5.33
CA TYR A 369 -26.89 7.65 4.98
C TYR A 369 -27.72 7.31 6.22
N HIS A 370 -29.04 7.20 6.08
CA HIS A 370 -29.96 6.95 7.19
C HIS A 370 -30.99 5.85 6.87
N LEU A 371 -31.36 5.03 7.86
CA LEU A 371 -32.43 4.02 7.79
C LEU A 371 -33.36 4.02 9.01
N GLY A 372 -34.63 3.68 8.79
CA GLY A 372 -35.61 3.43 9.86
C GLY A 372 -36.11 4.68 10.60
N ALA A 373 -36.91 4.50 11.65
CA ALA A 373 -37.34 5.63 12.49
C ALA A 373 -36.23 6.13 13.40
N ASP A 374 -36.10 7.45 13.50
CA ASP A 374 -35.20 8.07 14.48
C ASP A 374 -35.76 9.44 14.94
N PRO A 375 -36.83 9.45 15.77
CA PRO A 375 -37.49 10.67 16.19
C PRO A 375 -36.56 11.64 16.91
N GLY A 376 -36.59 12.91 16.49
CA GLY A 376 -35.80 13.98 17.10
C GLY A 376 -34.37 14.06 16.59
N THR A 377 -33.96 13.15 15.70
CA THR A 377 -32.60 13.15 15.16
C THR A 377 -32.35 14.28 14.19
N VAL A 378 -31.19 14.92 14.34
CA VAL A 378 -30.80 16.08 13.53
C VAL A 378 -29.46 15.81 12.82
N ILE A 379 -29.44 16.07 11.51
CA ILE A 379 -28.25 16.07 10.67
C ILE A 379 -27.96 17.52 10.30
N HIS A 380 -26.96 18.16 10.95
CA HIS A 380 -26.75 19.60 10.75
C HIS A 380 -25.32 20.10 10.70
N ARG A 381 -25.07 21.22 9.99
CA ARG A 381 -23.74 21.86 9.89
C ARG A 381 -22.63 20.94 9.38
N ASN A 382 -22.97 19.85 8.70
CA ASN A 382 -21.97 19.01 8.04
C ASN A 382 -21.51 19.68 6.74
N TYR A 383 -20.23 19.48 6.40
CA TYR A 383 -19.68 19.89 5.11
C TYR A 383 -19.33 18.64 4.31
N VAL A 384 -20.08 18.37 3.24
CA VAL A 384 -19.83 17.23 2.35
C VAL A 384 -19.44 17.73 0.96
N HIS A 385 -18.33 17.24 0.42
CA HIS A 385 -17.91 17.61 -0.93
C HIS A 385 -17.10 16.53 -1.66
N ASP A 386 -16.90 16.67 -2.97
CA ASP A 386 -16.14 15.69 -3.77
C ASP A 386 -16.71 14.27 -3.60
N LEU A 387 -18.04 14.16 -3.74
CA LEU A 387 -18.75 12.89 -3.75
C LEU A 387 -18.55 12.22 -5.10
N GLY A 388 -18.08 10.96 -5.11
CA GLY A 388 -17.90 10.19 -6.33
C GLY A 388 -19.17 10.06 -7.16
N PRO A 389 -19.06 9.89 -8.49
CA PRO A 389 -20.19 9.93 -9.42
C PRO A 389 -21.18 8.76 -9.27
N THR A 390 -20.79 7.69 -8.57
CA THR A 390 -21.64 6.56 -8.22
C THR A 390 -22.44 6.78 -6.93
N GLY A 391 -22.17 7.87 -6.20
CA GLY A 391 -22.90 8.30 -5.01
C GLY A 391 -24.34 8.72 -5.33
N TYR A 392 -25.21 8.60 -4.34
CA TYR A 392 -26.65 8.89 -4.47
C TYR A 392 -27.05 10.20 -3.81
N GLY A 393 -26.17 10.75 -2.95
CA GLY A 393 -26.23 12.12 -2.48
C GLY A 393 -25.35 12.36 -1.24
N PRO A 394 -24.90 13.59 -0.98
CA PRO A 394 -24.39 14.03 0.31
C PRO A 394 -25.23 13.57 1.51
N VAL A 395 -26.55 13.69 1.40
CA VAL A 395 -27.51 13.13 2.35
C VAL A 395 -28.44 12.17 1.63
N TYR A 396 -28.51 10.95 2.14
CA TYR A 396 -29.37 9.88 1.64
C TYR A 396 -30.22 9.35 2.79
N LEU A 397 -31.49 9.77 2.82
CA LEU A 397 -32.51 9.20 3.69
C LEU A 397 -33.16 8.01 2.98
N ASP A 398 -32.71 6.82 3.34
CA ASP A 398 -33.15 5.58 2.71
C ASP A 398 -34.38 4.97 3.41
N GLU A 399 -34.77 3.76 3.02
CA GLU A 399 -36.03 3.13 3.41
C GLU A 399 -36.33 3.19 4.91
N GLY A 400 -37.59 3.48 5.22
CA GLY A 400 -38.06 3.63 6.59
C GLY A 400 -37.64 4.93 7.29
N SER A 401 -36.72 5.74 6.71
CA SER A 401 -36.27 7.01 7.28
C SER A 401 -37.44 7.93 7.62
N ARG A 402 -37.60 8.25 8.89
CA ARG A 402 -38.68 9.12 9.37
C ARG A 402 -38.26 9.94 10.58
N PHE A 403 -38.83 11.14 10.65
CA PHE A 403 -38.63 12.09 11.74
C PHE A 403 -37.19 12.61 11.87
N VAL A 404 -36.43 12.56 10.77
CA VAL A 404 -35.08 13.10 10.66
C VAL A 404 -35.13 14.54 10.16
N HIS A 405 -34.36 15.42 10.79
CA HIS A 405 -34.24 16.82 10.40
C HIS A 405 -32.85 17.14 9.82
N VAL A 406 -32.79 17.46 8.54
CA VAL A 406 -31.56 17.79 7.79
C VAL A 406 -31.46 19.31 7.66
N THR A 407 -30.60 19.98 8.42
CA THR A 407 -30.58 21.46 8.43
C THR A 407 -29.20 22.09 8.48
N GLU A 408 -29.04 23.29 7.94
CA GLU A 408 -27.80 24.08 8.02
C GLU A 408 -26.53 23.37 7.49
N ASN A 409 -26.65 22.39 6.58
CA ASN A 409 -25.50 21.71 5.99
C ASN A 409 -24.96 22.46 4.76
N ALA A 410 -23.70 22.21 4.41
CA ALA A 410 -23.06 22.76 3.22
C ALA A 410 -22.60 21.64 2.27
N PHE A 411 -22.93 21.75 0.99
CA PHE A 411 -22.63 20.74 -0.02
C PHE A 411 -21.94 21.35 -1.24
N CYS A 412 -20.83 20.76 -1.70
CA CYS A 412 -20.16 21.22 -2.92
C CYS A 412 -19.61 20.10 -3.78
N ARG A 413 -19.42 20.34 -5.09
CA ARG A 413 -18.77 19.40 -6.02
C ARG A 413 -19.40 18.01 -5.92
N THR A 414 -20.71 18.00 -6.12
CA THR A 414 -21.55 16.80 -6.13
C THR A 414 -22.21 16.71 -7.50
N ASP A 415 -21.79 15.74 -8.30
CA ASP A 415 -22.33 15.54 -9.66
C ASP A 415 -23.73 14.90 -9.66
N VAL A 416 -24.23 14.58 -8.46
CA VAL A 416 -25.56 14.06 -8.19
C VAL A 416 -26.34 14.99 -7.26
N ARG A 417 -27.64 14.74 -7.13
CA ARG A 417 -28.55 15.35 -6.15
C ARG A 417 -27.91 15.51 -4.76
N TRP A 418 -28.12 16.64 -4.11
CA TRP A 418 -27.58 16.86 -2.76
C TRP A 418 -28.35 16.08 -1.69
N LEU A 419 -29.66 15.86 -1.94
CA LEU A 419 -30.56 15.09 -1.09
C LEU A 419 -31.29 14.01 -1.90
N LEU A 420 -31.24 12.79 -1.39
CA LEU A 420 -32.14 11.72 -1.76
C LEU A 420 -33.01 11.34 -0.56
N ILE A 421 -34.32 11.32 -0.78
CA ILE A 421 -35.27 10.61 0.06
C ILE A 421 -35.81 9.46 -0.78
N ASN A 422 -35.31 8.25 -0.52
CA ASN A 422 -35.72 7.06 -1.28
C ASN A 422 -37.15 6.66 -0.94
N GLY A 423 -37.72 5.76 -1.75
CA GLY A 423 -39.00 5.10 -1.48
C GLY A 423 -38.94 4.17 -0.28
N GLY A 424 -39.86 3.21 -0.21
CA GLY A 424 -39.82 2.23 0.89
C GLY A 424 -40.12 2.85 2.24
N GLY A 425 -41.16 3.69 2.32
CA GLY A 425 -41.70 4.12 3.60
C GLY A 425 -41.00 5.32 4.25
N ALA A 426 -40.00 5.94 3.63
CA ALA A 426 -39.44 7.19 4.14
C ALA A 426 -40.49 8.32 4.11
N ARG A 427 -40.68 9.01 5.23
CA ARG A 427 -41.75 10.02 5.41
C ARG A 427 -41.54 10.86 6.65
N TYR A 428 -42.18 12.02 6.73
CA TYR A 428 -42.10 12.91 7.90
C TYR A 428 -40.67 13.40 8.21
N ASN A 429 -39.81 13.47 7.21
CA ASN A 429 -38.51 14.10 7.32
C ASN A 429 -38.61 15.58 6.95
N ALA A 430 -37.69 16.38 7.48
CA ALA A 430 -37.57 17.79 7.16
C ALA A 430 -36.18 18.10 6.62
N ALA A 431 -36.07 18.96 5.62
CA ALA A 431 -34.81 19.47 5.10
C ALA A 431 -34.89 20.96 4.80
N ASP A 432 -34.18 21.78 5.59
CA ASP A 432 -34.21 23.24 5.48
C ASP A 432 -32.88 23.93 5.80
N HIS A 433 -32.70 25.17 5.33
CA HIS A 433 -31.50 25.97 5.57
C HIS A 433 -30.17 25.32 5.11
N ASN A 434 -30.22 24.30 4.25
CA ASN A 434 -29.03 23.72 3.65
C ASN A 434 -28.55 24.59 2.48
N VAL A 435 -27.24 24.66 2.26
CA VAL A 435 -26.63 25.44 1.18
C VAL A 435 -25.81 24.52 0.29
N THR A 436 -26.07 24.56 -1.01
CA THR A 436 -25.48 23.63 -1.98
C THR A 436 -25.04 24.32 -3.25
N THR A 437 -24.04 23.79 -3.97
CA THR A 437 -23.77 24.20 -5.36
C THR A 437 -24.60 23.46 -6.39
N ASN A 438 -25.28 22.38 -6.00
CA ASN A 438 -26.15 21.58 -6.86
C ASN A 438 -27.60 21.68 -6.35
N PRO A 439 -28.56 22.22 -7.13
CA PRO A 439 -29.96 22.36 -6.71
C PRO A 439 -30.74 21.04 -6.63
N ASP A 440 -30.23 19.95 -7.20
CA ASP A 440 -31.00 18.74 -7.46
C ASP A 440 -31.36 18.01 -6.16
N VAL A 441 -32.63 17.61 -6.07
CA VAL A 441 -33.21 16.80 -4.98
C VAL A 441 -34.08 15.71 -5.61
N ALA A 442 -34.05 14.50 -5.04
CA ALA A 442 -35.00 13.45 -5.42
C ALA A 442 -35.79 12.95 -4.20
N VAL A 443 -37.11 12.90 -4.34
CA VAL A 443 -38.02 12.26 -3.39
C VAL A 443 -38.80 11.19 -4.13
N GLN A 444 -38.59 9.92 -3.80
CA GLN A 444 -39.10 8.80 -4.58
C GLN A 444 -40.29 8.15 -3.89
N GLY A 445 -41.53 8.52 -4.22
CA GLY A 445 -42.71 7.83 -3.66
C GLY A 445 -42.88 7.96 -2.14
N SER A 446 -42.28 9.00 -1.54
CA SER A 446 -42.13 9.18 -0.10
C SER A 446 -42.92 10.41 0.38
N PRO A 447 -44.15 10.21 0.92
CA PRO A 447 -45.05 11.32 1.24
C PRO A 447 -44.66 12.05 2.54
N ASN A 448 -45.25 13.23 2.74
CA ASN A 448 -45.18 14.01 3.97
C ASN A 448 -43.76 14.41 4.41
N ASN A 449 -42.82 14.52 3.47
CA ASN A 449 -41.52 15.14 3.69
C ASN A 449 -41.61 16.65 3.41
N VAL A 450 -40.90 17.46 4.18
CA VAL A 450 -40.86 18.92 4.03
C VAL A 450 -39.47 19.33 3.57
N ILE A 451 -39.37 19.94 2.38
CA ILE A 451 -38.11 20.46 1.84
C ILE A 451 -38.35 21.94 1.52
N ALA A 452 -37.77 22.83 2.32
CA ALA A 452 -38.03 24.27 2.26
C ALA A 452 -36.78 25.07 2.62
N ASP A 453 -36.72 26.35 2.27
CA ASP A 453 -35.67 27.29 2.76
C ASP A 453 -34.21 26.85 2.53
N ASN A 454 -33.95 26.00 1.52
CA ASN A 454 -32.60 25.62 1.09
C ASN A 454 -32.09 26.61 0.02
N ALA A 455 -30.79 26.89 0.03
CA ALA A 455 -30.15 27.87 -0.87
C ALA A 455 -29.16 27.20 -1.83
N VAL A 456 -29.08 27.76 -3.04
CA VAL A 456 -28.13 27.32 -4.07
C VAL A 456 -27.13 28.44 -4.32
N VAL A 457 -25.84 28.13 -4.28
CA VAL A 457 -24.75 29.09 -4.47
C VAL A 457 -23.89 28.72 -5.68
N PRO A 458 -23.23 29.68 -6.35
CA PRO A 458 -22.56 29.42 -7.64
C PRO A 458 -21.25 28.63 -7.53
N SER A 459 -20.63 28.58 -6.35
CA SER A 459 -19.35 27.90 -6.14
C SER A 459 -19.16 27.52 -4.67
N CYS A 460 -18.18 26.66 -4.38
CA CYS A 460 -17.87 26.26 -3.00
C CYS A 460 -17.44 27.45 -2.12
N ASP A 461 -16.77 28.44 -2.71
CA ASP A 461 -16.29 29.63 -1.97
C ASP A 461 -17.43 30.51 -1.48
N ALA A 462 -18.63 30.35 -2.05
CA ALA A 462 -19.84 31.04 -1.64
C ALA A 462 -20.65 30.27 -0.57
N LEU A 463 -20.18 29.09 -0.13
CA LEU A 463 -20.81 28.36 0.97
C LEU A 463 -20.61 29.08 2.31
N PRO A 464 -21.49 28.89 3.31
CA PRO A 464 -21.36 29.54 4.61
C PRO A 464 -20.06 29.15 5.31
N ALA A 465 -19.18 30.12 5.54
CA ALA A 465 -17.91 29.90 6.24
C ALA A 465 -18.11 29.32 7.66
N SER A 466 -19.22 29.66 8.32
CA SER A 466 -19.60 29.09 9.62
C SER A 466 -19.78 27.57 9.60
N VAL A 467 -20.14 27.01 8.44
CA VAL A 467 -20.25 25.56 8.24
C VAL A 467 -18.94 24.99 7.71
N THR A 468 -18.39 25.55 6.63
CA THR A 468 -17.20 24.96 5.98
C THR A 468 -15.93 25.03 6.83
N THR A 469 -15.77 26.05 7.67
CA THR A 469 -14.62 26.15 8.60
C THR A 469 -14.88 25.56 9.98
N GLY A 470 -16.16 25.38 10.33
CA GLY A 470 -16.61 24.78 11.59
C GLY A 470 -16.72 23.26 11.53
N ALA A 471 -16.84 22.69 10.33
CA ALA A 471 -16.88 21.25 10.12
C ALA A 471 -15.49 20.60 10.21
N GLY A 472 -15.47 19.32 10.58
CA GLY A 472 -14.25 18.52 10.70
C GLY A 472 -13.53 18.75 12.02
N LEU A 473 -12.25 18.38 12.03
CA LEU A 473 -11.40 18.45 13.22
C LEU A 473 -11.30 19.86 13.79
N GLU A 474 -11.69 20.00 15.06
CA GLU A 474 -11.49 21.23 15.82
C GLU A 474 -9.99 21.54 15.96
N PRO A 475 -9.59 22.81 16.20
CA PRO A 475 -8.19 23.24 16.16
C PRO A 475 -7.22 22.39 16.99
N ALA A 476 -7.67 21.84 18.11
CA ALA A 476 -6.84 20.98 18.95
C ALA A 476 -6.44 19.67 18.27
N TYR A 477 -7.23 19.15 17.32
CA TYR A 477 -7.08 17.81 16.73
C TYR A 477 -6.65 17.82 15.26
N ARG A 478 -6.44 19.00 14.65
CA ARG A 478 -6.03 19.11 13.24
C ARG A 478 -4.69 18.46 12.92
N ASP A 479 -3.89 18.13 13.93
CA ASP A 479 -2.65 17.37 13.78
C ASP A 479 -2.90 15.91 13.33
N LEU A 480 -4.12 15.39 13.48
CA LEU A 480 -4.46 14.03 13.04
C LEU A 480 -4.46 13.90 11.51
N ASP A 481 -4.84 14.96 10.79
CA ASP A 481 -4.89 15.04 9.33
C ASP A 481 -3.96 16.14 8.80
N PRO A 482 -2.63 15.93 8.88
CA PRO A 482 -1.70 16.89 8.31
C PRO A 482 -1.91 16.90 6.78
N PRO A 483 -2.01 18.09 6.14
CA PRO A 483 -2.12 18.15 4.69
C PRO A 483 -0.99 17.35 4.07
N ALA A 484 -1.30 16.60 3.00
CA ALA A 484 -0.32 15.81 2.27
C ALA A 484 0.94 16.68 2.05
N PRO A 485 2.15 16.17 2.34
CA PRO A 485 3.37 16.89 2.00
C PRO A 485 3.25 17.25 0.53
N ILE A 486 3.28 18.55 0.21
CA ILE A 486 3.16 19.02 -1.16
C ILE A 486 4.20 18.23 -1.96
N ALA A 487 3.74 17.36 -2.85
CA ALA A 487 4.63 16.50 -3.61
C ALA A 487 5.67 17.40 -4.25
N ASP A 488 6.94 17.17 -3.93
CA ASP A 488 7.99 18.04 -4.42
C ASP A 488 8.07 17.87 -5.94
N ARG A 489 7.68 18.93 -6.66
CA ARG A 489 7.74 19.01 -8.13
C ARG A 489 8.86 19.93 -8.59
N THR A 490 9.60 20.52 -7.65
CA THR A 490 10.68 21.43 -7.97
C THR A 490 11.92 20.58 -8.13
N ALA A 491 12.52 20.61 -9.32
CA ALA A 491 13.77 19.90 -9.53
C ALA A 491 14.92 20.59 -8.78
N PRO A 492 15.91 19.83 -8.30
CA PRO A 492 17.13 20.40 -7.75
C PRO A 492 17.80 21.42 -8.67
N GLY A 493 18.46 22.39 -8.04
CA GLY A 493 19.33 23.32 -8.71
C GLY A 493 20.49 22.62 -9.43
N ARG A 494 21.09 23.33 -10.38
CA ARG A 494 22.24 22.86 -11.14
C ARG A 494 23.44 22.57 -10.22
N ALA A 495 24.14 21.45 -10.43
CA ALA A 495 25.41 21.19 -9.78
C ALA A 495 26.50 22.16 -10.28
N GLU A 496 27.27 22.73 -9.36
CA GLU A 496 28.32 23.71 -9.63
C GLU A 496 29.72 23.17 -9.31
N GLY A 497 30.76 23.91 -9.71
CA GLY A 497 32.15 23.53 -9.42
C GLY A 497 32.58 22.19 -10.01
N VAL A 498 31.93 21.74 -11.09
CA VAL A 498 32.23 20.44 -11.71
C VAL A 498 33.65 20.46 -12.27
N SER A 499 34.44 19.49 -11.83
CA SER A 499 35.80 19.23 -12.32
C SER A 499 35.93 17.76 -12.70
N ALA A 500 36.75 17.48 -13.70
CA ALA A 500 37.07 16.14 -14.15
C ALA A 500 38.58 16.02 -14.36
N VAL A 501 39.17 14.94 -13.89
CA VAL A 501 40.59 14.66 -14.03
C VAL A 501 40.74 13.26 -14.62
N ALA A 502 41.47 13.14 -15.73
CA ALA A 502 41.85 11.84 -16.26
C ALA A 502 42.87 11.20 -15.31
N VAL A 503 42.54 10.03 -14.80
CA VAL A 503 43.40 9.31 -13.86
C VAL A 503 44.17 8.21 -14.60
N LEU A 504 43.51 7.54 -15.55
CA LEU A 504 44.06 6.48 -16.38
C LEU A 504 43.49 6.55 -17.79
N PRO A 505 44.04 5.80 -18.77
CA PRO A 505 43.52 5.77 -20.13
C PRO A 505 42.02 5.41 -20.24
N SER A 506 41.46 4.71 -19.25
CA SER A 506 40.05 4.32 -19.22
C SER A 506 39.26 4.81 -18.01
N VAL A 507 39.82 5.75 -17.22
CA VAL A 507 39.23 6.19 -15.94
C VAL A 507 39.38 7.68 -15.73
N ALA A 508 38.29 8.33 -15.32
CA ALA A 508 38.30 9.71 -14.85
C ALA A 508 37.63 9.84 -13.47
N ASP A 509 38.15 10.74 -12.65
CA ASP A 509 37.51 11.17 -11.40
C ASP A 509 36.81 12.51 -11.63
N LEU A 510 35.57 12.60 -11.14
CA LEU A 510 34.76 13.81 -11.17
C LEU A 510 34.43 14.25 -9.76
N SER A 511 34.38 15.57 -9.55
CA SER A 511 33.89 16.16 -8.31
C SER A 511 33.15 17.46 -8.56
N TRP A 512 32.22 17.81 -7.67
CA TRP A 512 31.39 19.02 -7.75
C TRP A 512 31.00 19.50 -6.35
N THR A 513 30.32 20.65 -6.28
CA THR A 513 29.74 21.15 -5.04
C THR A 513 28.28 20.69 -4.89
N THR A 514 27.83 20.52 -3.65
CA THR A 514 26.45 20.11 -3.35
C THR A 514 25.45 21.08 -3.98
N ALA A 515 24.59 20.55 -4.86
CA ALA A 515 23.45 21.27 -5.39
C ALA A 515 22.41 21.57 -4.29
N ARG A 516 21.61 22.62 -4.49
CA ARG A 516 20.53 23.00 -3.57
C ARG A 516 19.18 22.55 -4.09
N ASP A 517 18.27 22.30 -3.17
CA ASP A 517 16.91 21.92 -3.44
C ASP A 517 15.99 22.51 -2.34
N ASN A 518 14.70 22.63 -2.60
CA ASN A 518 13.72 23.11 -1.62
C ASN A 518 13.40 22.06 -0.54
N VAL A 519 13.60 20.77 -0.81
CA VAL A 519 13.49 19.70 0.18
C VAL A 519 14.87 19.08 0.44
N ALA A 520 15.42 18.34 -0.53
CA ALA A 520 16.72 17.68 -0.40
C ALA A 520 17.22 17.11 -1.73
N VAL A 521 18.53 17.25 -1.99
CA VAL A 521 19.23 16.46 -3.01
C VAL A 521 19.63 15.11 -2.43
N THR A 522 19.25 14.02 -3.10
CA THR A 522 19.53 12.64 -2.66
C THR A 522 20.56 11.93 -3.52
N GLY A 523 20.88 12.46 -4.70
CA GLY A 523 21.92 11.90 -5.55
C GLY A 523 22.23 12.72 -6.80
N TYR A 524 23.11 12.18 -7.63
CA TYR A 524 23.60 12.80 -8.85
C TYR A 524 23.72 11.77 -9.98
N GLU A 525 23.44 12.21 -11.19
CA GLU A 525 23.60 11.46 -12.44
C GLU A 525 24.67 12.11 -13.31
N ILE A 526 25.58 11.29 -13.86
CA ILE A 526 26.72 11.75 -14.64
C ILE A 526 26.55 11.31 -16.08
N PHE A 527 26.64 12.26 -17.00
CA PHE A 527 26.43 12.06 -18.42
C PHE A 527 27.71 12.34 -19.20
N ALA A 528 28.05 11.45 -20.14
CA ALA A 528 29.06 11.67 -21.15
C ALA A 528 28.38 11.77 -22.52
N ASP A 529 28.59 12.88 -23.23
CA ASP A 529 27.95 13.14 -24.53
C ASP A 529 26.42 12.96 -24.50
N GLY A 530 25.80 13.45 -23.42
CA GLY A 530 24.35 13.34 -23.19
C GLY A 530 23.85 11.96 -22.76
N ARG A 531 24.72 10.93 -22.68
CA ARG A 531 24.35 9.57 -22.22
C ARG A 531 24.76 9.35 -20.77
N LEU A 532 23.86 8.77 -19.96
CA LEU A 532 24.17 8.41 -18.57
C LEU A 532 25.30 7.37 -18.53
N VAL A 533 26.37 7.69 -17.80
CA VAL A 533 27.55 6.81 -17.62
C VAL A 533 27.77 6.38 -16.18
N SER A 534 27.25 7.12 -15.20
CA SER A 534 27.36 6.77 -13.78
C SER A 534 26.35 7.53 -12.92
N ALA A 535 26.21 7.13 -11.66
CA ALA A 535 25.44 7.84 -10.64
C ALA A 535 26.20 7.85 -9.31
N SER A 536 25.96 8.85 -8.47
CA SER A 536 26.60 8.96 -7.15
C SER A 536 25.63 9.54 -6.12
N ALA A 537 25.63 8.99 -4.92
CA ALA A 537 24.92 9.55 -3.76
C ALA A 537 25.71 10.71 -3.10
N THR A 538 26.94 10.96 -3.56
CA THR A 538 27.83 11.99 -3.00
C THR A 538 28.33 12.93 -4.10
N THR A 539 29.09 13.97 -3.75
CA THR A 539 29.54 14.98 -4.71
C THR A 539 30.83 14.62 -5.47
N LYS A 540 31.13 13.33 -5.57
CA LYS A 540 32.26 12.79 -6.32
C LYS A 540 31.94 11.43 -6.90
N VAL A 541 32.56 11.09 -8.01
CA VAL A 541 32.46 9.75 -8.62
C VAL A 541 33.70 9.44 -9.45
N ARG A 542 34.03 8.16 -9.54
CA ARG A 542 34.98 7.62 -10.51
C ARG A 542 34.22 6.95 -11.63
N ILE A 543 34.47 7.35 -12.88
CA ILE A 543 33.89 6.72 -14.07
C ILE A 543 34.96 5.87 -14.76
N GLY A 544 34.62 4.62 -15.09
CA GLY A 544 35.49 3.67 -15.80
C GLY A 544 34.97 3.34 -17.20
N GLY A 545 35.70 2.50 -17.93
CA GLY A 545 35.31 2.05 -19.28
C GLY A 545 35.44 3.11 -20.36
N LEU A 546 36.24 4.15 -20.12
CA LEU A 546 36.54 5.18 -21.12
C LEU A 546 37.56 4.66 -22.15
N VAL A 547 37.55 5.24 -23.35
CA VAL A 547 38.45 4.88 -24.43
C VAL A 547 39.71 5.75 -24.37
N PRO A 548 40.92 5.16 -24.36
CA PRO A 548 42.18 5.89 -24.42
C PRO A 548 42.25 6.90 -25.58
N GLY A 549 42.88 8.05 -25.35
CA GLY A 549 43.02 9.11 -26.36
C GLY A 549 41.72 9.85 -26.72
N THR A 550 40.58 9.49 -26.11
CA THR A 550 39.28 10.09 -26.41
C THR A 550 38.98 11.24 -25.45
N THR A 551 38.44 12.33 -26.00
CA THR A 551 37.93 13.47 -25.22
C THR A 551 36.44 13.29 -24.96
N TYR A 552 36.04 13.35 -23.69
CA TYR A 552 34.66 13.20 -23.26
C TYR A 552 34.11 14.54 -22.74
N PRO A 553 32.98 15.04 -23.29
CA PRO A 553 32.21 16.09 -22.66
C PRO A 553 31.34 15.49 -21.54
N LEU A 554 31.53 15.96 -20.31
CA LEU A 554 30.88 15.42 -19.12
C LEU A 554 29.98 16.47 -18.45
N THR A 555 28.80 16.05 -17.99
CA THR A 555 27.88 16.87 -17.18
C THR A 555 27.34 16.09 -16.00
N VAL A 556 26.90 16.81 -14.96
CA VAL A 556 26.30 16.26 -13.74
C VAL A 556 24.91 16.86 -13.55
N ARG A 557 23.92 16.04 -13.18
CA ARG A 557 22.56 16.46 -12.82
C ARG A 557 22.23 16.00 -11.41
N ALA A 558 21.69 16.89 -10.58
CA ALA A 558 21.25 16.55 -9.23
C ALA A 558 19.83 15.96 -9.25
N ARG A 559 19.55 15.01 -8.36
CA ARG A 559 18.26 14.33 -8.21
C ARG A 559 17.79 14.39 -6.76
N ASP A 560 16.49 14.55 -6.55
CA ASP A 560 15.85 14.55 -5.24
C ASP A 560 15.16 13.20 -4.91
N ALA A 561 14.52 13.14 -3.74
CA ALA A 561 13.76 11.96 -3.31
C ALA A 561 12.47 11.73 -4.13
N ALA A 562 11.90 12.78 -4.70
CA ALA A 562 10.70 12.73 -5.54
C ALA A 562 11.00 12.26 -6.98
N GLY A 563 12.28 12.18 -7.34
CA GLY A 563 12.76 11.75 -8.64
C GLY A 563 12.91 12.89 -9.66
N ASN A 564 12.75 14.15 -9.26
CA ASN A 564 12.98 15.28 -10.15
C ASN A 564 14.48 15.39 -10.43
N LEU A 565 14.82 15.69 -11.69
CA LEU A 565 16.20 15.75 -12.15
C LEU A 565 16.54 17.16 -12.62
N GLY A 566 17.46 17.81 -11.91
CA GLY A 566 17.88 19.19 -12.16
C GLY A 566 18.51 19.42 -13.54
N ALA A 567 18.73 20.69 -13.88
CA ALA A 567 19.41 21.07 -15.11
C ALA A 567 20.86 20.54 -15.14
N PRO A 568 21.42 20.22 -16.32
CA PRO A 568 22.82 19.81 -16.44
C PRO A 568 23.77 20.90 -15.95
N SER A 569 24.88 20.46 -15.33
CA SER A 569 26.01 21.32 -15.01
C SER A 569 26.62 21.96 -16.26
N ALA A 570 27.65 22.80 -16.06
CA ALA A 570 28.52 23.18 -17.16
C ALA A 570 29.20 21.90 -17.64
N THR A 571 29.36 21.81 -18.96
CA THR A 571 30.15 20.75 -19.56
C THR A 571 31.61 20.94 -19.15
N VAL A 572 32.19 19.92 -18.54
CA VAL A 572 33.64 19.81 -18.36
C VAL A 572 34.16 18.80 -19.37
N THR A 573 35.31 19.07 -19.98
CA THR A 573 35.95 18.12 -20.89
C THR A 573 37.09 17.40 -20.19
N VAL A 574 37.22 16.11 -20.45
CA VAL A 574 38.37 15.32 -20.00
C VAL A 574 38.91 14.51 -21.16
N THR A 575 40.20 14.64 -21.44
CA THR A 575 40.90 13.86 -22.46
C THR A 575 41.64 12.72 -21.78
N GLN A 576 41.31 11.48 -22.14
CA GLN A 576 41.99 10.32 -21.57
C GLN A 576 43.40 10.21 -22.15
N PRO A 577 44.43 9.94 -21.32
CA PRO A 577 45.78 9.76 -21.82
C PRO A 577 45.84 8.53 -22.73
N GLN A 578 46.63 8.63 -23.79
CA GLN A 578 46.92 7.48 -24.66
C GLN A 578 48.22 6.84 -24.17
N LEU A 579 48.11 5.92 -23.21
CA LEU A 579 49.25 5.13 -22.72
C LEU A 579 49.27 3.77 -23.42
N ASP A 580 50.48 3.28 -23.68
CA ASP A 580 50.68 1.95 -24.24
C ASP A 580 50.50 0.88 -23.15
N ASN A 581 49.73 -0.17 -23.44
CA ASN A 581 49.72 -1.37 -22.62
C ASN A 581 51.00 -2.17 -22.90
N LEU A 582 52.02 -1.96 -22.08
CA LEU A 582 53.33 -2.60 -22.14
C LEU A 582 53.26 -4.11 -21.89
N ALA A 583 52.23 -4.59 -21.19
CA ALA A 583 52.03 -6.02 -20.95
C ALA A 583 51.46 -6.75 -22.16
N ARG A 584 50.88 -6.04 -23.13
CA ARG A 584 50.17 -6.68 -24.26
C ARG A 584 51.12 -7.58 -25.05
N HIS A 585 50.82 -8.87 -25.09
CA HIS A 585 51.63 -9.93 -25.69
C HIS A 585 53.06 -10.06 -25.13
N ALA A 586 53.32 -9.48 -23.95
CA ALA A 586 54.57 -9.64 -23.25
C ALA A 586 54.70 -11.07 -22.67
N LYS A 587 55.93 -11.47 -22.34
CA LYS A 587 56.20 -12.81 -21.79
C LYS A 587 55.58 -12.91 -20.39
N ALA A 588 54.58 -13.79 -20.25
CA ALA A 588 53.87 -13.99 -18.99
C ALA A 588 54.21 -15.36 -18.38
N THR A 589 54.31 -15.42 -17.05
CA THR A 589 54.52 -16.65 -16.26
C THR A 589 53.62 -16.64 -15.04
N SER A 590 53.35 -17.80 -14.45
CA SER A 590 52.47 -17.91 -13.29
C SER A 590 52.91 -19.02 -12.34
N SER A 591 52.40 -18.97 -11.10
CA SER A 591 52.64 -20.01 -10.09
C SER A 591 52.12 -21.38 -10.52
N SER A 592 50.99 -21.40 -11.25
CA SER A 592 50.37 -22.59 -11.81
C SER A 592 49.35 -22.20 -12.88
N ARG A 593 48.83 -23.19 -13.61
CA ARG A 593 47.72 -23.03 -14.56
C ARG A 593 46.73 -24.19 -14.48
N TYR A 594 45.45 -23.92 -14.67
CA TYR A 594 44.39 -24.94 -14.70
C TYR A 594 44.53 -25.90 -15.88
N SER A 595 44.73 -25.36 -17.08
CA SER A 595 45.00 -26.11 -18.31
C SER A 595 45.75 -25.22 -19.31
N ALA A 596 46.05 -25.73 -20.51
CA ALA A 596 46.65 -24.92 -21.59
C ALA A 596 45.74 -23.78 -22.06
N GLU A 597 44.42 -23.90 -21.89
CA GLU A 597 43.44 -22.86 -22.24
C GLU A 597 43.51 -21.66 -21.28
N TYR A 598 44.02 -21.87 -20.07
CA TYR A 598 44.12 -20.87 -18.99
C TYR A 598 45.57 -20.47 -18.69
N ALA A 599 46.43 -20.52 -19.70
CA ALA A 599 47.84 -20.19 -19.60
C ALA A 599 48.04 -18.69 -19.27
N PRO A 600 49.16 -18.28 -18.64
CA PRO A 600 49.38 -16.90 -18.19
C PRO A 600 49.32 -15.86 -19.33
N GLU A 601 49.62 -16.25 -20.57
CA GLU A 601 49.56 -15.39 -21.75
C GLU A 601 48.13 -14.89 -22.06
N LYS A 602 47.11 -15.61 -21.58
CA LYS A 602 45.69 -15.24 -21.74
C LYS A 602 45.27 -14.03 -20.93
N ALA A 603 46.01 -13.70 -19.88
CA ALA A 603 45.76 -12.47 -19.12
C ALA A 603 46.40 -11.24 -19.76
N VAL A 604 47.12 -11.37 -20.88
CA VAL A 604 47.84 -10.24 -21.51
C VAL A 604 47.63 -10.19 -23.03
N ASP A 605 46.64 -10.92 -23.55
CA ASP A 605 46.38 -10.98 -24.99
C ASP A 605 45.42 -9.90 -25.49
N GLY A 606 44.82 -9.13 -24.58
CA GLY A 606 43.84 -8.09 -24.90
C GLY A 606 42.48 -8.63 -25.33
N ALA A 607 42.20 -9.91 -25.08
CA ALA A 607 40.94 -10.56 -25.40
C ALA A 607 40.14 -10.85 -24.11
N PRO A 608 39.12 -10.04 -23.77
CA PRO A 608 38.40 -10.14 -22.48
C PRO A 608 37.61 -11.45 -22.30
N GLY A 609 37.47 -12.26 -23.35
CA GLY A 609 36.86 -13.58 -23.30
C GLY A 609 37.81 -14.71 -22.90
N THR A 610 39.11 -14.43 -22.72
CA THR A 610 40.08 -15.41 -22.25
C THR A 610 40.67 -14.97 -20.90
N ARG A 611 41.32 -15.90 -20.18
CA ARG A 611 41.87 -15.59 -18.84
C ARG A 611 42.99 -16.54 -18.45
N TRP A 612 43.89 -16.08 -17.59
CA TRP A 612 44.71 -16.96 -16.76
C TRP A 612 43.87 -17.50 -15.60
N ALA A 613 44.06 -18.76 -15.24
CA ALA A 613 43.48 -19.37 -14.05
C ALA A 613 44.46 -20.32 -13.38
N GLN A 614 44.55 -20.23 -12.05
CA GLN A 614 45.34 -21.12 -11.20
C GLN A 614 44.91 -22.59 -11.35
N GLY A 615 45.84 -23.52 -11.08
CA GLY A 615 45.54 -24.95 -10.99
C GLY A 615 44.43 -25.27 -9.97
N ALA A 616 43.53 -26.19 -10.34
CA ALA A 616 42.41 -26.60 -9.51
C ALA A 616 42.84 -27.09 -8.12
N GLY A 617 42.22 -26.57 -7.06
CA GLY A 617 42.46 -27.03 -5.69
C GLY A 617 43.81 -26.62 -5.08
N LEU A 618 44.59 -25.77 -5.76
CA LEU A 618 45.82 -25.22 -5.19
C LEU A 618 45.50 -24.04 -4.26
N PRO A 619 46.21 -23.89 -3.12
CA PRO A 619 45.97 -22.80 -2.19
C PRO A 619 46.51 -21.46 -2.72
N ASP A 620 45.98 -20.36 -2.21
CA ASP A 620 46.62 -19.05 -2.30
C ASP A 620 47.79 -18.96 -1.29
N PRO A 621 48.83 -18.15 -1.57
CA PRO A 621 48.92 -17.19 -2.66
C PRO A 621 49.23 -17.81 -4.02
N SER A 622 48.55 -17.32 -5.05
CA SER A 622 48.86 -17.55 -6.45
C SER A 622 49.42 -16.27 -7.08
N TRP A 623 50.21 -16.41 -8.16
CA TRP A 623 50.80 -15.25 -8.80
C TRP A 623 50.82 -15.36 -10.32
N LEU A 624 50.69 -14.21 -10.98
CA LEU A 624 50.85 -13.98 -12.40
C LEU A 624 51.91 -12.87 -12.56
N GLN A 625 52.90 -13.11 -13.41
CA GLN A 625 54.02 -12.20 -13.65
C GLN A 625 54.17 -11.92 -15.14
N VAL A 626 54.52 -10.68 -15.48
CA VAL A 626 54.79 -10.23 -16.84
C VAL A 626 56.18 -9.60 -16.92
N ASP A 627 56.97 -10.03 -17.90
CA ASP A 627 58.26 -9.43 -18.27
C ASP A 627 58.05 -8.47 -19.46
N LEU A 628 58.24 -7.17 -19.22
CA LEU A 628 58.10 -6.09 -20.20
C LEU A 628 59.28 -6.04 -21.20
N GLY A 629 60.29 -6.90 -21.06
CA GLY A 629 61.45 -7.05 -21.95
C GLY A 629 62.60 -6.07 -21.67
N ALA A 630 62.32 -4.92 -21.07
CA ALA A 630 63.33 -4.00 -20.54
C ALA A 630 62.70 -3.08 -19.49
N VAL A 631 63.53 -2.39 -18.70
CA VAL A 631 63.05 -1.44 -17.68
C VAL A 631 62.25 -0.32 -18.35
N ARG A 632 61.05 -0.05 -17.87
CA ARG A 632 60.14 1.02 -18.30
C ARG A 632 59.61 1.78 -17.10
N GLN A 633 59.15 3.01 -17.32
CA GLN A 633 58.43 3.76 -16.29
C GLN A 633 56.97 3.31 -16.28
N VAL A 634 56.64 2.42 -15.36
CA VAL A 634 55.27 1.94 -15.16
C VAL A 634 54.50 3.01 -14.37
N THR A 635 53.45 3.54 -14.97
CA THR A 635 52.59 4.57 -14.38
C THR A 635 51.31 3.98 -13.80
N ALA A 636 50.89 2.80 -14.26
CA ALA A 636 49.72 2.11 -13.73
C ALA A 636 49.70 0.61 -14.05
N VAL A 637 48.99 -0.13 -13.21
CA VAL A 637 48.61 -1.54 -13.45
C VAL A 637 47.10 -1.66 -13.29
N VAL A 638 46.44 -2.24 -14.29
CA VAL A 638 44.99 -2.49 -14.26
C VAL A 638 44.77 -4.00 -14.27
N THR A 639 44.08 -4.48 -13.24
CA THR A 639 43.80 -5.90 -13.07
C THR A 639 42.30 -6.14 -13.23
N THR A 640 41.91 -6.97 -14.18
CA THR A 640 40.53 -7.44 -14.35
C THR A 640 40.44 -8.91 -13.98
N PHE A 641 39.80 -9.18 -12.84
CA PHE A 641 39.50 -10.54 -12.38
C PHE A 641 38.30 -11.11 -13.13
N GLU A 642 38.19 -12.45 -13.14
CA GLU A 642 37.04 -13.14 -13.73
C GLU A 642 35.73 -12.89 -12.96
N LYS A 643 35.80 -12.76 -11.63
CA LYS A 643 34.64 -12.42 -10.79
C LYS A 643 34.64 -10.95 -10.43
N ALA A 644 33.44 -10.42 -10.26
CA ALA A 644 33.21 -9.06 -9.81
C ALA A 644 33.66 -8.78 -8.38
N SER A 645 33.91 -9.80 -7.54
CA SER A 645 34.38 -9.63 -6.16
C SER A 645 35.07 -10.90 -5.65
N GLY A 646 35.69 -10.81 -4.48
CA GLY A 646 36.17 -11.98 -3.74
C GLY A 646 37.67 -12.23 -3.81
N TYR A 647 38.46 -11.27 -4.30
CA TYR A 647 39.92 -11.37 -4.35
C TYR A 647 40.58 -10.40 -3.36
N ARG A 648 41.64 -10.86 -2.68
CA ARG A 648 42.66 -10.02 -2.05
C ARG A 648 43.95 -10.22 -2.81
N TYR A 649 44.67 -9.14 -3.07
CA TYR A 649 45.86 -9.21 -3.89
C TYR A 649 46.83 -8.08 -3.58
N ARG A 650 48.03 -8.18 -4.10
CA ARG A 650 48.99 -7.06 -4.18
C ARG A 650 49.61 -7.02 -5.57
N VAL A 651 50.01 -5.83 -5.97
CA VAL A 651 50.77 -5.59 -7.20
C VAL A 651 52.20 -5.23 -6.80
N GLU A 652 53.16 -5.91 -7.42
CA GLU A 652 54.58 -5.77 -7.13
C GLU A 652 55.34 -5.54 -8.44
N VAL A 653 56.44 -4.81 -8.37
CA VAL A 653 57.27 -4.47 -9.52
C VAL A 653 58.76 -4.73 -9.23
N SER A 654 59.53 -5.04 -10.27
CA SER A 654 60.98 -5.27 -10.18
C SER A 654 61.72 -4.65 -11.37
N ALA A 655 62.85 -4.00 -11.10
CA ALA A 655 63.75 -3.46 -12.13
C ALA A 655 64.89 -4.43 -12.52
N ASP A 656 64.87 -5.66 -11.99
CA ASP A 656 65.92 -6.65 -12.23
C ASP A 656 66.07 -6.96 -13.74
N ALA A 657 67.31 -6.99 -14.23
CA ALA A 657 67.62 -7.21 -15.64
C ALA A 657 67.56 -8.69 -16.07
N GLY A 658 67.39 -9.63 -15.14
CA GLY A 658 67.28 -11.06 -15.44
C GLY A 658 65.82 -11.52 -15.59
N ASP A 659 65.62 -12.64 -16.29
CA ASP A 659 64.28 -13.26 -16.49
C ASP A 659 63.67 -13.85 -15.19
N THR A 660 64.45 -13.93 -14.10
CA THR A 660 64.02 -14.43 -12.79
C THR A 660 64.30 -13.37 -11.72
N PRO A 661 63.42 -12.35 -11.59
CA PRO A 661 63.60 -11.27 -10.62
C PRO A 661 63.61 -11.79 -9.18
N THR A 662 64.54 -11.29 -8.38
CA THR A 662 64.73 -11.66 -6.97
C THR A 662 64.36 -10.53 -6.02
N THR A 663 64.40 -9.27 -6.50
CA THR A 663 64.04 -8.09 -5.71
C THR A 663 62.70 -7.54 -6.17
N TRP A 664 61.75 -7.37 -5.24
CA TRP A 664 60.40 -6.86 -5.52
C TRP A 664 60.09 -5.66 -4.66
N THR A 665 59.49 -4.65 -5.27
CA THR A 665 58.92 -3.48 -4.60
C THR A 665 57.41 -3.56 -4.68
N LEU A 666 56.73 -3.34 -3.55
CA LEU A 666 55.28 -3.26 -3.51
C LEU A 666 54.82 -1.99 -4.24
N LEU A 667 53.99 -2.16 -5.26
CA LEU A 667 53.34 -1.05 -5.95
C LEU A 667 52.02 -0.68 -5.27
N ASP A 668 51.21 -1.69 -4.95
CA ASP A 668 49.90 -1.48 -4.34
C ASP A 668 49.46 -2.71 -3.53
N ASP A 669 48.73 -2.49 -2.45
CA ASP A 669 48.36 -3.52 -1.48
C ASP A 669 46.85 -3.53 -1.22
N HIS A 670 46.18 -4.53 -1.79
CA HIS A 670 44.77 -4.83 -1.59
C HIS A 670 44.55 -6.08 -0.74
N THR A 671 45.48 -6.41 0.16
CA THR A 671 45.35 -7.60 1.02
C THR A 671 44.37 -7.39 2.19
N GLY A 672 44.06 -6.15 2.55
CA GLY A 672 43.19 -5.82 3.68
C GLY A 672 41.70 -6.15 3.46
N SER A 673 41.21 -6.04 2.22
CA SER A 673 39.77 -6.16 1.90
C SER A 673 39.55 -6.89 0.59
N LEU A 674 38.44 -7.62 0.47
CA LEU A 674 38.04 -8.26 -0.78
C LEU A 674 37.67 -7.20 -1.82
N THR A 675 37.97 -7.46 -3.08
CA THR A 675 37.51 -6.65 -4.22
C THR A 675 35.98 -6.59 -4.25
N THR A 676 35.43 -5.45 -4.66
CA THR A 676 33.99 -5.22 -4.88
C THR A 676 33.67 -4.92 -6.36
N GLY A 677 34.68 -4.97 -7.23
CA GLY A 677 34.55 -4.86 -8.69
C GLY A 677 35.55 -5.78 -9.40
N ALA A 678 35.22 -6.20 -10.63
CA ALA A 678 36.08 -7.06 -11.44
C ALA A 678 37.38 -6.36 -11.83
N THR A 679 37.28 -5.11 -12.29
CA THR A 679 38.42 -4.28 -12.70
C THR A 679 38.88 -3.38 -11.55
N ASN A 680 40.17 -3.44 -11.26
CA ASN A 680 40.82 -2.70 -10.19
C ASN A 680 42.08 -2.00 -10.72
N TYR A 681 42.44 -0.89 -10.09
CA TYR A 681 43.42 0.07 -10.61
C TYR A 681 44.48 0.38 -9.57
N SER A 682 45.73 0.06 -9.88
CA SER A 682 46.91 0.37 -9.07
C SER A 682 47.72 1.47 -9.74
N LEU A 683 47.87 2.61 -9.08
CA LEU A 683 48.47 3.82 -9.63
C LEU A 683 49.91 4.01 -9.13
N ALA A 684 50.80 4.40 -10.04
CA ALA A 684 52.18 4.75 -9.74
C ALA A 684 52.42 6.22 -10.11
N THR A 685 51.93 7.15 -9.27
CA THR A 685 52.05 8.58 -9.54
C THR A 685 53.52 8.98 -9.67
N GLY A 686 53.91 9.50 -10.84
CA GLY A 686 55.31 9.85 -11.15
C GLY A 686 56.12 8.74 -11.84
N GLY A 687 55.54 7.56 -12.03
CA GLY A 687 56.19 6.41 -12.67
C GLY A 687 57.13 5.65 -11.73
N VAL A 688 57.15 4.32 -11.86
CA VAL A 688 58.08 3.44 -11.13
C VAL A 688 58.88 2.62 -12.15
N PRO A 689 60.23 2.59 -12.07
CA PRO A 689 61.03 1.80 -12.98
C PRO A 689 60.80 0.30 -12.74
N ALA A 690 60.32 -0.40 -13.76
CA ALA A 690 60.06 -1.83 -13.71
C ALA A 690 60.32 -2.50 -15.06
N ARG A 691 60.95 -3.67 -15.03
CA ARG A 691 60.95 -4.65 -16.12
C ARG A 691 59.92 -5.75 -15.87
N HIS A 692 59.71 -6.13 -14.60
CA HIS A 692 58.75 -7.17 -14.25
C HIS A 692 57.61 -6.60 -13.41
N VAL A 693 56.39 -7.03 -13.68
CA VAL A 693 55.20 -6.73 -12.88
C VAL A 693 54.58 -8.04 -12.43
N ARG A 694 54.25 -8.16 -11.14
CA ARG A 694 53.63 -9.34 -10.55
C ARG A 694 52.34 -8.97 -9.84
N LEU A 695 51.28 -9.66 -10.19
CA LEU A 695 50.05 -9.74 -9.40
C LEU A 695 50.14 -10.96 -8.49
N THR A 696 50.08 -10.76 -7.18
CA THR A 696 49.97 -11.85 -6.21
C THR A 696 48.58 -11.84 -5.60
N VAL A 697 47.77 -12.85 -5.93
CA VAL A 697 46.47 -13.10 -5.30
C VAL A 697 46.72 -13.84 -4.00
N THR A 698 46.38 -13.22 -2.87
CA THR A 698 46.61 -13.78 -1.52
C THR A 698 45.40 -14.50 -0.96
N ASP A 699 44.22 -14.21 -1.50
CA ASP A 699 42.95 -14.86 -1.15
C ASP A 699 42.01 -14.71 -2.35
N SER A 700 41.38 -15.80 -2.76
CA SER A 700 40.43 -15.87 -3.87
C SER A 700 39.06 -16.38 -3.41
N SER A 701 38.81 -16.41 -2.10
CA SER A 701 37.60 -16.99 -1.51
C SER A 701 37.35 -18.43 -1.98
N GLY A 702 38.43 -19.22 -2.12
CA GLY A 702 38.39 -20.62 -2.55
C GLY A 702 38.20 -20.84 -4.06
N SER A 703 38.19 -19.79 -4.88
CA SER A 703 38.00 -19.90 -6.34
C SER A 703 39.29 -20.12 -7.13
N GLY A 704 40.45 -19.90 -6.49
CA GLY A 704 41.75 -19.81 -7.15
C GLY A 704 41.95 -18.47 -7.85
N GLY A 705 43.21 -18.05 -8.02
CA GLY A 705 43.55 -16.85 -8.78
C GLY A 705 43.09 -16.95 -10.23
N SER A 706 42.35 -15.94 -10.70
CA SER A 706 41.78 -15.92 -12.05
C SER A 706 41.65 -14.51 -12.61
N VAL A 707 42.36 -14.24 -13.70
CA VAL A 707 42.56 -12.89 -14.26
C VAL A 707 42.29 -12.90 -15.75
N SER A 708 41.27 -12.15 -16.16
CA SER A 708 40.92 -11.97 -17.57
C SER A 708 41.87 -11.03 -18.29
N GLU A 709 42.36 -9.98 -17.61
CA GLU A 709 43.34 -9.07 -18.20
C GLU A 709 44.22 -8.42 -17.11
N LEU A 710 45.53 -8.34 -17.35
CA LEU A 710 46.53 -7.61 -16.58
C LEU A 710 47.23 -6.62 -17.50
N GLN A 711 46.84 -5.35 -17.42
CA GLN A 711 47.37 -4.28 -18.25
C GLN A 711 48.42 -3.51 -17.47
N VAL A 712 49.54 -3.19 -18.11
CA VAL A 712 50.60 -2.38 -17.53
C VAL A 712 50.80 -1.17 -18.43
N PHE A 713 50.57 0.02 -17.89
CA PHE A 713 50.66 1.27 -18.65
C PHE A 713 51.92 2.04 -18.26
N GLY A 714 52.54 2.66 -19.26
CA GLY A 714 53.72 3.50 -19.10
C GLY A 714 54.13 4.17 -20.42
N GLU A 715 55.19 4.97 -20.38
CA GLU A 715 55.81 5.54 -21.58
C GLU A 715 56.68 4.47 -22.28
N ARG A 716 56.65 4.46 -23.62
CA ARG A 716 57.30 3.44 -24.46
C ARG A 716 58.82 3.51 -24.47
#